data_AF-A0A1L7XCK2-F1
#
_entry.id   AF-A0A1L7XCK2-F1
#
_cell.length_a   1.000
_cell.length_b   1.000
_cell.length_c   1.000
_cell.angle_alpha   90.00
_cell.angle_beta   90.00
_cell.angle_gamma   90.00
#
_symmetry.space_group_name_H-M   'P 1'
#
loop_
_entity.id
_entity.type
_entity.pdbx_description
1 polymer ?
#
loop_
_entity_poly.entity_id
_entity_poly.type
_entity_poly.pdbx_seq_one_letter_code
_entity_poly.pdbx_strand_id
1 'polypeptide(L)'
;MIMDPLSGVASVVAVVQLAQLICGVLKEYFHKVREARADIDRMFTTIKSLERILAQAEKIAKRPHTNDVEIFLVDLSGPIGQLKGELDRIRRRLEAPSLKGRLGGLVQSLRWPFRNKEVEKSVQIIEQHKSTLSANLGFQILDFQINHFDIVTSIQQDIKHAQDDRDRKLLVRWLADSVPDPSREHNAARNKYEEGTGSWLIDSVELRSWSSTSNSFLWLSGGPGAGKSMLCSTVIESLKARCRWQKHSISVVAYWYFSFASKETQSISNFLCSIARDLCSKVSTMPKVVEDLWSDANNGQQRPSVPDLLNMLRALLPNFNHAFLVVDAADEYPKTQRGCLLRTIQSLSSLNMECLHLLVVSRPEADIHRSFKEIGRIAGGFREIKVQGIRVQRDIEKYLDHILRSTPFRNWNPGEKREIKSILTSQADDMFRLVSLQLERLGTLPSRAKRREALKMLPKSLDDFYHGLLEGVNDDNLGVLKKALNWLLLSARPLTVAELAEAVIISPDRPFLDPEERFDDEHYILAILPGGFVRILSETSDRGNFEGSGAEEENDKSHRNPDRFSLTVQLAHQSVKDYLLSTRVARQEFRVDRISACNMLKEACMAYFVYVAQAPPPPTQDPFHEFALLRYVSTYWPYHMAGVKRHDEVLVQYLAVNIFQNSLGVSLEQGVIGDNKGYFLANELRFPCSRGSPCEQCARLSLRRQWALRPCLDDCIGSQLDSRHHFLVPDYLMSHFAKANVEQFVARNASSWGTKYFLIRMDWGYRKFLTAEVVALTLRSDSEMGYQYCQTVLQEGSRLALLRKQSPPLGIPLAAMDDMQYIYSQYIQDIVQSDLAEYVSVAYPEQETDFAERLLGVISSYYDASRQMDNESELLRRALEMHVTSVILERKFILDTDSLYQVQDHLHQQYPEQSAPIYAQRQIKLAFFLLQQQRIIKVLKDWGNMMWAINSSISKDKEWALAFSVFVTLILVIDKIIGAAYYFCEGRIKYHGYQVGLERAEFQKLVRLTQRELFDRCKEIFHWKFKTRKGGKAACNPIRDGAEAFQSMSKSVDLNVIRFVKDLQNIVGDFEQDVRSYRSSRQDMDSEYTDAGRLALIFLNDFLGR
;
A
#
# COMPACT_ATOMS: atom_id res chain seq x y z
N MET A 1 -34.26 -44.09 -25.67
CA MET A 1 -35.21 -44.39 -24.58
C MET A 1 -34.48 -44.14 -23.27
N ILE A 2 -34.63 -42.94 -22.70
CA ILE A 2 -33.97 -42.57 -21.44
C ILE A 2 -34.86 -43.10 -20.32
N MET A 3 -34.39 -44.10 -19.57
CA MET A 3 -35.10 -44.64 -18.41
C MET A 3 -34.94 -43.70 -17.21
N ASP A 4 -35.97 -43.68 -16.37
CA ASP A 4 -36.18 -42.79 -15.23
C ASP A 4 -35.06 -42.97 -14.15
N PRO A 5 -34.38 -41.91 -13.69
CA PRO A 5 -33.27 -41.98 -12.74
C PRO A 5 -33.59 -42.68 -11.40
N LEU A 6 -34.87 -42.70 -11.00
CA LEU A 6 -35.37 -43.45 -9.85
C LEU A 6 -35.13 -44.98 -9.97
N SER A 7 -35.00 -45.51 -11.19
CA SER A 7 -34.75 -46.94 -11.48
C SER A 7 -33.35 -47.42 -11.05
N GLY A 8 -32.33 -46.56 -11.18
CA GLY A 8 -30.94 -46.90 -10.84
C GLY A 8 -30.72 -47.00 -9.33
N VAL A 9 -31.25 -46.03 -8.58
CA VAL A 9 -31.22 -46.03 -7.11
C VAL A 9 -31.99 -47.24 -6.55
N ALA A 10 -33.15 -47.56 -7.13
CA ALA A 10 -33.93 -48.74 -6.75
C ALA A 10 -33.15 -50.06 -6.96
N SER A 11 -32.32 -50.12 -8.01
CA SER A 11 -31.51 -51.30 -8.32
C SER A 11 -30.37 -51.52 -7.32
N VAL A 12 -29.68 -50.46 -6.88
CA VAL A 12 -28.64 -50.54 -5.83
C VAL A 12 -29.24 -50.98 -4.50
N VAL A 13 -30.37 -50.37 -4.10
CA VAL A 13 -31.10 -50.73 -2.88
C VAL A 13 -31.50 -52.20 -2.90
N ALA A 14 -31.99 -52.70 -4.03
CA ALA A 14 -32.37 -54.11 -4.18
C ALA A 14 -31.18 -55.07 -3.98
N VAL A 15 -29.98 -54.72 -4.47
CA VAL A 15 -28.77 -55.56 -4.30
C VAL A 15 -28.25 -55.51 -2.85
N VAL A 16 -28.35 -54.36 -2.17
CA VAL A 16 -28.03 -54.24 -0.74
C VAL A 16 -28.95 -55.12 0.11
N GLN A 17 -30.26 -55.04 -0.13
CA GLN A 17 -31.25 -55.87 0.56
C GLN A 17 -31.04 -57.36 0.30
N LEU A 18 -30.69 -57.72 -0.95
CA LEU A 18 -30.38 -59.09 -1.33
C LEU A 18 -29.14 -59.64 -0.61
N ALA A 19 -28.06 -58.86 -0.55
CA ALA A 19 -26.84 -59.22 0.17
C ALA A 19 -27.11 -59.38 1.68
N GLN A 20 -27.89 -58.49 2.28
CA GLN A 20 -28.28 -58.57 3.69
C GLN A 20 -29.08 -59.83 4.00
N LEU A 21 -30.04 -60.17 3.14
CA LEU A 21 -30.88 -61.36 3.28
C LEU A 21 -30.04 -62.64 3.16
N ILE A 22 -29.12 -62.71 2.19
CA ILE A 22 -28.17 -63.83 2.05
C ILE A 22 -27.25 -63.93 3.28
N CYS A 23 -26.71 -62.83 3.77
CA CYS A 23 -25.91 -62.82 5.00
C CYS A 23 -26.71 -63.34 6.21
N GLY A 24 -28.02 -63.05 6.29
CA GLY A 24 -28.91 -63.61 7.30
C GLY A 24 -29.02 -65.13 7.20
N VAL A 25 -29.29 -65.65 6.00
CA VAL A 25 -29.42 -67.10 5.76
C VAL A 25 -28.09 -67.83 5.98
N LEU A 26 -26.96 -67.25 5.57
CA LEU A 26 -25.63 -67.82 5.78
C LEU A 26 -25.28 -67.96 7.27
N LYS A 27 -25.71 -67.02 8.13
CA LYS A 27 -25.55 -67.14 9.58
C LYS A 27 -26.30 -68.35 10.14
N GLU A 28 -27.51 -68.62 9.65
CA GLU A 28 -28.25 -69.81 10.07
C GLU A 28 -27.55 -71.11 9.65
N TYR A 29 -27.04 -71.17 8.42
CA TYR A 29 -26.25 -72.31 7.93
C TYR A 29 -24.95 -72.48 8.72
N PHE A 30 -24.28 -71.40 9.12
CA PHE A 30 -23.05 -71.44 9.91
C PHE A 30 -23.25 -72.14 11.26
N HIS A 31 -24.39 -71.90 11.91
CA HIS A 31 -24.74 -72.53 13.18
C HIS A 31 -25.20 -73.98 13.02
N LYS A 32 -25.93 -74.30 11.95
CA LYS A 32 -26.57 -75.62 11.73
C LYS A 32 -25.71 -76.63 10.96
N VAL A 33 -24.69 -76.20 10.19
CA VAL A 33 -23.88 -77.07 9.32
C VAL A 33 -22.39 -76.94 9.65
N ARG A 34 -21.86 -77.86 10.46
CA ARG A 34 -20.46 -77.80 10.95
C ARG A 34 -19.41 -78.08 9.87
N GLU A 35 -19.73 -78.95 8.90
CA GLU A 35 -18.78 -79.46 7.89
C GLU A 35 -18.42 -78.42 6.80
N ALA A 36 -19.24 -77.40 6.60
CA ALA A 36 -19.05 -76.39 5.55
C ALA A 36 -18.71 -74.98 6.09
N ARG A 37 -18.32 -74.86 7.37
CA ARG A 37 -18.13 -73.55 8.03
C ARG A 37 -17.10 -72.65 7.36
N ALA A 38 -15.99 -73.20 6.87
CA ALA A 38 -14.96 -72.40 6.19
C ALA A 38 -15.49 -71.78 4.88
N ASP A 39 -16.26 -72.55 4.11
CA ASP A 39 -16.89 -72.09 2.87
C ASP A 39 -17.99 -71.06 3.15
N ILE A 40 -18.79 -71.28 4.21
CA ILE A 40 -19.82 -70.34 4.66
C ILE A 40 -19.20 -69.03 5.12
N ASP A 41 -18.12 -69.07 5.90
CA ASP A 41 -17.44 -67.89 6.43
C ASP A 41 -16.75 -67.08 5.33
N ARG A 42 -16.11 -67.76 4.37
CA ARG A 42 -15.51 -67.12 3.20
C ARG A 42 -16.57 -66.40 2.37
N MET A 43 -17.69 -67.05 2.07
CA MET A 43 -18.77 -66.43 1.30
C MET A 43 -19.47 -65.32 2.09
N PHE A 44 -19.68 -65.50 3.40
CA PHE A 44 -20.24 -64.47 4.29
C PHE A 44 -19.36 -63.22 4.35
N THR A 45 -18.05 -63.39 4.53
CA THR A 45 -17.10 -62.27 4.63
C THR A 45 -17.02 -61.48 3.32
N THR A 46 -16.98 -62.17 2.18
CA THR A 46 -16.97 -61.54 0.85
C THR A 46 -18.28 -60.77 0.58
N ILE A 47 -19.44 -61.37 0.84
CA ILE A 47 -20.75 -60.71 0.65
C ILE A 47 -20.93 -59.55 1.64
N LYS A 48 -20.46 -59.69 2.89
CA LYS A 48 -20.49 -58.60 3.88
C LYS A 48 -19.57 -57.44 3.49
N SER A 49 -18.43 -57.74 2.90
CA SER A 49 -17.53 -56.73 2.37
C SER A 49 -18.15 -55.99 1.17
N LEU A 50 -18.87 -56.71 0.31
CA LEU A 50 -19.62 -56.11 -0.80
C LEU A 50 -20.76 -55.23 -0.29
N GLU A 51 -21.54 -55.71 0.70
CA GLU A 51 -22.63 -54.95 1.33
C GLU A 51 -22.15 -53.59 1.85
N ARG A 52 -20.97 -53.54 2.51
CA ARG A 52 -20.39 -52.29 3.01
C ARG A 52 -20.13 -51.27 1.89
N ILE A 53 -19.64 -51.73 0.74
CA ILE A 53 -19.33 -50.87 -0.40
C ILE A 53 -20.62 -50.42 -1.10
N LEU A 54 -21.59 -51.32 -1.28
CA LEU A 54 -22.89 -51.00 -1.87
C LEU A 54 -23.73 -50.06 -0.98
N ALA A 55 -23.65 -50.19 0.34
CA ALA A 55 -24.31 -49.27 1.28
C ALA A 55 -23.69 -47.86 1.25
N GLN A 56 -22.41 -47.73 0.90
CA GLN A 56 -21.78 -46.43 0.66
C GLN A 56 -22.25 -45.84 -0.68
N ALA A 57 -22.34 -46.66 -1.73
CA ALA A 57 -22.88 -46.24 -3.03
C ALA A 57 -24.36 -45.79 -2.93
N GLU A 58 -25.19 -46.49 -2.16
CA GLU A 58 -26.59 -46.13 -1.89
C GLU A 58 -26.74 -44.73 -1.25
N LYS A 59 -25.83 -44.36 -0.35
CA LYS A 59 -25.84 -43.03 0.30
C LYS A 59 -25.48 -41.90 -0.65
N ILE A 60 -24.62 -42.17 -1.63
CA ILE A 60 -24.20 -41.21 -2.65
C ILE A 60 -25.34 -41.00 -3.65
N ALA A 61 -25.97 -42.08 -4.10
CA ALA A 61 -27.05 -42.06 -5.09
C ALA A 61 -28.36 -41.40 -4.61
N LYS A 62 -28.56 -41.19 -3.31
CA LYS A 62 -29.75 -40.53 -2.73
C LYS A 62 -29.65 -38.99 -2.64
N ARG A 63 -28.56 -38.37 -3.13
CA ARG A 63 -28.35 -36.91 -3.04
C ARG A 63 -28.85 -36.18 -4.30
N PRO A 64 -29.47 -34.98 -4.20
CA PRO A 64 -29.99 -34.26 -5.36
C PRO A 64 -28.84 -33.67 -6.21
N HIS A 65 -28.96 -33.77 -7.55
CA HIS A 65 -28.08 -33.17 -8.58
C HIS A 65 -26.81 -33.92 -9.03
N THR A 66 -26.83 -35.26 -9.10
CA THR A 66 -25.71 -36.05 -9.68
C THR A 66 -26.14 -36.88 -10.91
N ASN A 67 -26.41 -36.21 -12.04
CA ASN A 67 -26.89 -36.88 -13.26
C ASN A 67 -25.88 -37.91 -13.85
N ASP A 68 -24.57 -37.77 -13.60
CA ASP A 68 -23.56 -38.68 -14.16
C ASP A 68 -23.37 -39.97 -13.34
N VAL A 69 -23.78 -39.97 -12.06
CA VAL A 69 -23.80 -41.17 -11.21
C VAL A 69 -24.97 -42.07 -11.60
N GLU A 70 -26.09 -41.47 -12.01
CA GLU A 70 -27.30 -42.18 -12.41
C GLU A 70 -27.09 -43.00 -13.69
N ILE A 71 -26.33 -42.50 -14.68
CA ILE A 71 -26.06 -43.21 -15.94
C ILE A 71 -25.29 -44.53 -15.69
N PHE A 72 -24.40 -44.56 -14.69
CA PHE A 72 -23.56 -45.72 -14.41
C PHE A 72 -24.23 -46.77 -13.51
N LEU A 73 -25.23 -46.36 -12.71
CA LEU A 73 -26.02 -47.26 -11.87
C LEU A 73 -27.20 -47.90 -12.61
N VAL A 74 -27.59 -47.35 -13.76
CA VAL A 74 -28.78 -47.75 -14.54
C VAL A 74 -28.47 -48.87 -15.56
N ASP A 75 -27.20 -49.18 -15.84
CA ASP A 75 -26.87 -50.26 -16.79
C ASP A 75 -26.98 -51.65 -16.14
N LEU A 76 -28.07 -52.35 -16.44
CA LEU A 76 -28.33 -53.74 -16.02
C LEU A 76 -27.33 -54.76 -16.63
N SER A 77 -26.51 -54.32 -17.58
CA SER A 77 -25.37 -55.07 -18.16
C SER A 77 -24.08 -54.89 -17.35
N GLY A 78 -24.03 -53.89 -16.47
CA GLY A 78 -22.87 -53.45 -15.71
C GLY A 78 -22.63 -54.19 -14.39
N PRO A 79 -21.65 -53.76 -13.58
CA PRO A 79 -21.20 -54.46 -12.38
C PRO A 79 -22.32 -54.76 -11.37
N ILE A 80 -23.31 -53.88 -11.23
CA ILE A 80 -24.43 -54.05 -10.29
C ILE A 80 -25.44 -55.08 -10.80
N GLY A 81 -25.70 -55.14 -12.11
CA GLY A 81 -26.55 -56.17 -12.71
C GLY A 81 -25.94 -57.57 -12.59
N GLN A 82 -24.63 -57.68 -12.80
CA GLN A 82 -23.89 -58.94 -12.66
C GLN A 82 -23.81 -59.40 -11.19
N LEU A 83 -23.60 -58.47 -10.26
CA LEU A 83 -23.67 -58.74 -8.81
C LEU A 83 -25.07 -59.17 -8.37
N LYS A 84 -26.12 -58.53 -8.88
CA LYS A 84 -27.52 -58.93 -8.62
C LYS A 84 -27.78 -60.36 -9.11
N GLY A 85 -27.36 -60.68 -10.34
CA GLY A 85 -27.52 -62.01 -10.94
C GLY A 85 -26.84 -63.12 -10.14
N GLU A 86 -25.59 -62.92 -9.71
CA GLU A 86 -24.87 -63.89 -8.88
C GLU A 86 -25.45 -63.99 -7.46
N LEU A 87 -25.85 -62.88 -6.84
CA LEU A 87 -26.50 -62.92 -5.52
C LEU A 87 -27.88 -63.60 -5.60
N ASP A 88 -28.68 -63.39 -6.65
CA ASP A 88 -29.97 -64.08 -6.82
C ASP A 88 -29.78 -65.58 -7.11
N ARG A 89 -28.67 -65.97 -7.74
CA ARG A 89 -28.28 -67.38 -7.91
C ARG A 89 -27.90 -68.01 -6.57
N ILE A 90 -27.11 -67.31 -5.75
CA ILE A 90 -26.74 -67.74 -4.40
C ILE A 90 -28.01 -67.86 -3.53
N ARG A 91 -28.87 -66.84 -3.56
CA ARG A 91 -30.16 -66.85 -2.84
C ARG A 91 -31.03 -68.03 -3.24
N ARG A 92 -31.29 -68.23 -4.55
CA ARG A 92 -32.14 -69.34 -5.02
C ARG A 92 -31.63 -70.72 -4.64
N ARG A 93 -30.31 -70.91 -4.54
CA ARG A 93 -29.73 -72.17 -4.06
C ARG A 93 -29.79 -72.36 -2.55
N LEU A 94 -29.76 -71.26 -1.79
CA LEU A 94 -30.00 -71.26 -0.36
C LEU A 94 -31.49 -71.40 -0.01
N GLU A 95 -32.40 -70.92 -0.88
CA GLU A 95 -33.87 -70.94 -0.72
C GLU A 95 -34.55 -72.13 -1.42
N ALA A 96 -33.86 -72.89 -2.29
CA ALA A 96 -34.42 -74.03 -2.99
C ALA A 96 -35.04 -75.01 -1.97
N PRO A 97 -36.28 -75.48 -2.20
CA PRO A 97 -37.05 -76.16 -1.17
C PRO A 97 -36.36 -77.45 -0.73
N SER A 98 -36.01 -77.50 0.56
CA SER A 98 -36.48 -78.61 1.39
C SER A 98 -37.98 -78.77 1.11
N LEU A 99 -38.32 -79.73 0.25
CA LEU A 99 -39.62 -79.98 -0.37
C LEU A 99 -40.82 -79.58 0.51
N LYS A 100 -41.70 -78.70 0.01
CA LYS A 100 -43.05 -78.54 0.56
C LYS A 100 -43.85 -79.82 0.31
N GLY A 101 -44.13 -80.55 1.40
CA GLY A 101 -45.41 -81.22 1.64
C GLY A 101 -45.51 -82.69 1.27
N ARG A 102 -45.26 -83.59 2.23
CA ARG A 102 -46.29 -84.23 3.08
C ARG A 102 -45.72 -85.50 3.74
N LEU A 103 -46.15 -85.70 4.98
CA LEU A 103 -46.03 -86.89 5.85
C LEU A 103 -44.77 -87.00 6.72
N GLY A 104 -44.99 -86.91 8.03
CA GLY A 104 -44.23 -87.65 9.04
C GLY A 104 -42.91 -87.03 9.47
N GLY A 105 -42.80 -86.72 10.76
CA GLY A 105 -41.61 -86.12 11.35
C GLY A 105 -40.31 -86.88 11.07
N LEU A 106 -39.29 -86.12 10.67
CA LEU A 106 -37.88 -86.38 10.93
C LEU A 106 -37.10 -85.13 10.48
N VAL A 107 -36.17 -84.70 11.32
CA VAL A 107 -35.28 -83.56 11.14
C VAL A 107 -34.71 -83.56 9.73
N GLN A 108 -35.18 -82.64 8.86
CA GLN A 108 -34.50 -82.36 7.61
C GLN A 108 -33.19 -81.63 7.95
N SER A 109 -32.09 -82.37 7.94
CA SER A 109 -30.74 -81.79 8.02
C SER A 109 -30.57 -80.81 6.86
N LEU A 110 -30.38 -79.53 7.19
CA LEU A 110 -29.94 -78.52 6.23
C LEU A 110 -28.55 -78.97 5.73
N ARG A 111 -28.47 -79.50 4.52
CA ARG A 111 -27.19 -79.79 3.86
C ARG A 111 -26.73 -78.54 3.11
N TRP A 112 -25.43 -78.26 3.16
CA TRP A 112 -24.84 -77.17 2.42
C TRP A 112 -25.00 -77.40 0.90
N PRO A 113 -25.62 -76.47 0.15
CA PRO A 113 -26.01 -76.73 -1.24
C PRO A 113 -24.90 -76.44 -2.28
N PHE A 114 -23.69 -76.07 -1.85
CA PHE A 114 -22.58 -75.72 -2.73
C PHE A 114 -21.37 -76.65 -2.56
N ARG A 115 -20.65 -76.90 -3.65
CA ARG A 115 -19.31 -77.50 -3.61
C ARG A 115 -18.26 -76.40 -3.39
N ASN A 116 -17.13 -76.72 -2.75
CA ASN A 116 -16.05 -75.75 -2.48
C ASN A 116 -15.59 -74.98 -3.75
N LYS A 117 -15.42 -75.66 -4.89
CA LYS A 117 -15.10 -75.02 -6.18
C LYS A 117 -16.18 -74.04 -6.69
N GLU A 118 -17.44 -74.21 -6.31
CA GLU A 118 -18.52 -73.28 -6.67
C GLU A 118 -18.52 -72.05 -5.77
N VAL A 119 -18.17 -72.21 -4.49
CA VAL A 119 -17.99 -71.11 -3.54
C VAL A 119 -16.82 -70.23 -3.97
N GLU A 120 -15.71 -70.83 -4.37
CA GLU A 120 -14.53 -70.10 -4.84
C GLU A 120 -14.82 -69.27 -6.11
N LYS A 121 -15.54 -69.85 -7.07
CA LYS A 121 -15.98 -69.11 -8.27
C LYS A 121 -16.89 -67.94 -7.93
N SER A 122 -17.84 -68.13 -7.02
CA SER A 122 -18.78 -67.08 -6.60
C SER A 122 -18.05 -65.94 -5.88
N VAL A 123 -17.10 -66.28 -4.98
CA VAL A 123 -16.25 -65.31 -4.29
C VAL A 123 -15.39 -64.51 -5.27
N GLN A 124 -14.81 -65.17 -6.28
CA GLN A 124 -13.98 -64.52 -7.28
C GLN A 124 -14.76 -63.51 -8.13
N ILE A 125 -15.97 -63.87 -8.56
CA ILE A 125 -16.84 -62.96 -9.33
C ILE A 125 -17.24 -61.75 -8.48
N ILE A 126 -17.61 -61.98 -7.21
CA ILE A 126 -17.97 -60.89 -6.30
C ILE A 126 -16.78 -59.95 -6.06
N GLU A 127 -15.58 -60.47 -5.80
CA GLU A 127 -14.39 -59.63 -5.58
C GLU A 127 -13.97 -58.86 -6.83
N GLN A 128 -14.06 -59.47 -8.02
CA GLN A 128 -13.75 -58.78 -9.28
C GLN A 128 -14.63 -57.54 -9.48
N HIS A 129 -15.95 -57.69 -9.35
CA HIS A 129 -16.88 -56.56 -9.53
C HIS A 129 -16.84 -55.57 -8.37
N LYS A 130 -16.55 -56.05 -7.16
CA LYS A 130 -16.30 -55.19 -5.99
C LYS A 130 -15.09 -54.29 -6.23
N SER A 131 -13.97 -54.81 -6.74
CA SER A 131 -12.79 -54.00 -7.08
C SER A 131 -13.10 -52.95 -8.15
N THR A 132 -13.89 -53.30 -9.17
CA THR A 132 -14.35 -52.33 -10.19
C THR A 132 -15.22 -51.23 -9.58
N LEU A 133 -16.15 -51.58 -8.68
CA LEU A 133 -16.97 -50.60 -7.95
C LEU A 133 -16.11 -49.69 -7.06
N SER A 134 -15.14 -50.26 -6.32
CA SER A 134 -14.26 -49.48 -5.43
C SER A 134 -13.34 -48.52 -6.19
N ALA A 135 -12.79 -48.93 -7.33
CA ALA A 135 -11.95 -48.06 -8.16
C ALA A 135 -12.74 -46.85 -8.70
N ASN A 136 -13.97 -47.07 -9.12
CA ASN A 136 -14.81 -46.02 -9.72
C ASN A 136 -15.48 -45.12 -8.67
N LEU A 137 -15.92 -45.66 -7.52
CA LEU A 137 -16.39 -44.87 -6.38
C LEU A 137 -15.25 -44.03 -5.77
N GLY A 138 -14.00 -44.53 -5.79
CA GLY A 138 -12.81 -43.76 -5.42
C GLY A 138 -12.63 -42.48 -6.25
N PHE A 139 -13.01 -42.51 -7.53
CA PHE A 139 -13.03 -41.34 -8.40
C PHE A 139 -14.13 -40.31 -8.07
N GLN A 140 -15.18 -40.68 -7.35
CA GLN A 140 -16.22 -39.74 -6.88
C GLN A 140 -16.02 -39.28 -5.44
N ILE A 141 -15.20 -39.97 -4.65
CA ILE A 141 -14.66 -39.41 -3.41
C ILE A 141 -13.71 -38.24 -3.72
N LEU A 142 -13.10 -38.21 -4.92
CA LEU A 142 -12.46 -37.01 -5.47
C LEU A 142 -13.47 -35.88 -5.75
N ASP A 143 -14.72 -36.18 -6.13
CA ASP A 143 -15.80 -35.19 -6.20
C ASP A 143 -16.20 -34.66 -4.80
N PHE A 144 -16.00 -35.44 -3.72
CA PHE A 144 -16.09 -34.94 -2.34
C PHE A 144 -14.94 -33.97 -1.96
N GLN A 145 -13.88 -33.84 -2.77
CA GLN A 145 -12.96 -32.70 -2.70
C GLN A 145 -13.64 -31.37 -3.09
N ILE A 146 -14.91 -31.37 -3.51
CA ILE A 146 -15.75 -30.17 -3.54
C ILE A 146 -15.92 -29.54 -2.15
N ASN A 147 -15.67 -30.24 -1.03
CA ASN A 147 -15.54 -29.57 0.28
C ASN A 147 -14.27 -28.71 0.43
N HIS A 148 -13.32 -28.84 -0.51
CA HIS A 148 -12.21 -27.91 -0.68
C HIS A 148 -12.66 -26.64 -1.43
N PHE A 149 -13.80 -26.66 -2.12
CA PHE A 149 -14.39 -25.47 -2.75
C PHE A 149 -14.80 -24.47 -1.68
N ASP A 150 -15.53 -24.86 -0.63
CA ASP A 150 -15.96 -23.95 0.43
C ASP A 150 -14.79 -23.29 1.18
N ILE A 151 -13.73 -24.06 1.46
CA ILE A 151 -12.50 -23.56 2.09
C ILE A 151 -11.71 -22.67 1.13
N VAL A 152 -11.61 -23.02 -0.16
CA VAL A 152 -10.95 -22.18 -1.18
C VAL A 152 -11.75 -20.90 -1.43
N THR A 153 -13.09 -20.94 -1.45
CA THR A 153 -13.91 -19.72 -1.51
C THR A 153 -13.78 -18.89 -0.25
N SER A 154 -13.66 -19.49 0.94
CA SER A 154 -13.39 -18.75 2.19
C SER A 154 -12.01 -18.09 2.15
N ILE A 155 -10.98 -18.80 1.68
CA ILE A 155 -9.62 -18.26 1.54
C ILE A 155 -9.58 -17.19 0.43
N GLN A 156 -10.28 -17.39 -0.69
CA GLN A 156 -10.40 -16.38 -1.75
C GLN A 156 -11.15 -15.14 -1.26
N GLN A 157 -12.18 -15.32 -0.42
CA GLN A 157 -12.88 -14.22 0.24
C GLN A 157 -11.95 -13.50 1.21
N ASP A 158 -11.19 -14.21 2.05
CA ASP A 158 -10.25 -13.62 2.99
C ASP A 158 -9.10 -12.88 2.29
N ILE A 159 -8.56 -13.46 1.20
CA ILE A 159 -7.55 -12.80 0.36
C ILE A 159 -8.13 -11.55 -0.30
N LYS A 160 -9.36 -11.65 -0.85
CA LYS A 160 -10.04 -10.49 -1.43
C LYS A 160 -10.30 -9.41 -0.37
N HIS A 161 -10.75 -9.78 0.82
CA HIS A 161 -10.94 -8.84 1.93
C HIS A 161 -9.62 -8.20 2.37
N ALA A 162 -8.52 -8.94 2.40
CA ALA A 162 -7.20 -8.40 2.73
C ALA A 162 -6.66 -7.47 1.63
N GLN A 163 -6.93 -7.78 0.35
CA GLN A 163 -6.61 -6.92 -0.80
C GLN A 163 -7.44 -5.64 -0.77
N ASP A 164 -8.77 -5.75 -0.64
CA ASP A 164 -9.70 -4.63 -0.52
C ASP A 164 -9.30 -3.72 0.66
N ASP A 165 -8.90 -4.30 1.80
CA ASP A 165 -8.43 -3.54 2.97
C ASP A 165 -7.09 -2.83 2.72
N ARG A 166 -6.15 -3.48 2.01
CA ARG A 166 -4.87 -2.89 1.62
C ARG A 166 -5.08 -1.72 0.65
N ASP A 167 -5.90 -1.91 -0.38
CA ASP A 167 -6.16 -0.90 -1.41
C ASP A 167 -6.91 0.29 -0.81
N ARG A 168 -7.89 0.02 0.06
CA ARG A 168 -8.57 1.04 0.86
C ARG A 168 -7.59 1.85 1.71
N LYS A 169 -6.62 1.21 2.38
CA LYS A 169 -5.58 1.92 3.16
C LYS A 169 -4.69 2.80 2.27
N LEU A 170 -4.33 2.34 1.07
CA LEU A 170 -3.55 3.13 0.12
C LEU A 170 -4.33 4.36 -0.38
N LEU A 171 -5.61 4.20 -0.70
CA LEU A 171 -6.49 5.29 -1.09
C LEU A 171 -6.69 6.32 0.01
N VAL A 172 -6.93 5.86 1.25
CA VAL A 172 -7.05 6.75 2.41
C VAL A 172 -5.75 7.52 2.63
N ARG A 173 -4.59 6.87 2.48
CA ARG A 173 -3.29 7.55 2.57
C ARG A 173 -3.11 8.59 1.46
N TRP A 174 -3.40 8.23 0.21
CA TRP A 174 -3.33 9.14 -0.93
C TRP A 174 -4.15 10.41 -0.73
N LEU A 175 -5.38 10.28 -0.21
CA LEU A 175 -6.26 11.42 0.08
C LEU A 175 -5.82 12.22 1.32
N ALA A 176 -4.98 11.64 2.19
CA ALA A 176 -4.54 12.25 3.45
C ALA A 176 -3.18 12.95 3.38
N ASP A 177 -2.27 12.50 2.51
CA ASP A 177 -0.82 12.84 2.51
C ASP A 177 -0.48 14.34 2.32
N SER A 178 -1.47 15.22 2.23
CA SER A 178 -1.25 16.67 2.27
C SER A 178 -2.49 17.49 2.67
N VAL A 179 -3.41 16.87 3.41
CA VAL A 179 -4.62 17.52 3.89
C VAL A 179 -4.42 17.90 5.36
N PRO A 180 -4.60 19.18 5.74
CA PRO A 180 -4.58 19.60 7.14
C PRO A 180 -5.53 18.75 7.98
N ASP A 181 -5.10 18.35 9.18
CA ASP A 181 -5.95 17.57 10.06
C ASP A 181 -7.07 18.44 10.67
N PRO A 182 -8.36 18.21 10.33
CA PRO A 182 -9.47 18.97 10.89
C PRO A 182 -9.69 18.68 12.38
N SER A 183 -9.08 17.62 12.95
CA SER A 183 -9.19 17.29 14.38
C SER A 183 -8.59 18.39 15.27
N ARG A 184 -7.61 19.15 14.79
CA ARG A 184 -6.97 20.23 15.55
C ARG A 184 -7.98 21.31 15.96
N GLU A 185 -8.72 21.84 14.98
CA GLU A 185 -9.77 22.85 15.23
C GLU A 185 -10.95 22.26 15.99
N HIS A 186 -11.32 21.01 15.69
CA HIS A 186 -12.36 20.30 16.41
C HIS A 186 -12.04 20.18 17.91
N ASN A 187 -10.86 19.70 18.25
CA ASN A 187 -10.40 19.53 19.63
C ASN A 187 -10.24 20.89 20.31
N ALA A 188 -9.76 21.93 19.61
CA ALA A 188 -9.69 23.29 20.15
C ALA A 188 -11.07 23.87 20.48
N ALA A 189 -12.10 23.59 19.67
CA ALA A 189 -13.48 23.94 19.97
C ALA A 189 -14.04 23.12 21.14
N ARG A 190 -13.68 21.82 21.20
CA ARG A 190 -14.12 20.89 22.24
C ARG A 190 -13.52 21.18 23.62
N ASN A 191 -12.28 21.65 23.68
CA ASN A 191 -11.63 22.08 24.93
C ASN A 191 -12.29 23.32 25.56
N LYS A 192 -13.10 24.07 24.81
CA LYS A 192 -13.87 25.23 25.29
C LYS A 192 -15.32 24.88 25.63
N TYR A 193 -15.73 23.62 25.44
CA TYR A 193 -17.09 23.20 25.71
C TYR A 193 -17.31 23.12 27.23
N GLU A 194 -18.40 23.73 27.67
CA GLU A 194 -18.88 23.62 29.04
C GLU A 194 -20.10 22.71 29.11
N GLU A 195 -20.15 21.85 30.14
CA GLU A 195 -21.21 20.87 30.28
C GLU A 195 -22.61 21.51 30.28
N GLY A 196 -23.48 20.99 29.41
CA GLY A 196 -24.86 21.46 29.28
C GLY A 196 -25.06 22.67 28.36
N THR A 197 -24.00 23.30 27.84
CA THR A 197 -24.13 24.31 26.78
C THR A 197 -24.47 23.67 25.44
N GLY A 198 -25.26 24.34 24.59
CA GLY A 198 -25.68 23.80 23.29
C GLY A 198 -26.71 22.67 23.35
N SER A 199 -27.20 22.27 24.52
CA SER A 199 -28.20 21.20 24.66
C SER A 199 -29.48 21.51 23.88
N TRP A 200 -29.89 22.78 23.87
CA TRP A 200 -31.06 23.25 23.11
C TRP A 200 -30.96 22.97 21.61
N LEU A 201 -29.75 22.90 21.06
CA LEU A 201 -29.52 22.61 19.63
C LEU A 201 -29.68 21.12 19.38
N ILE A 202 -29.10 20.27 20.24
CA ILE A 202 -29.24 18.81 20.16
C ILE A 202 -30.72 18.40 20.33
N ASP A 203 -31.42 19.10 21.22
CA ASP A 203 -32.84 18.89 21.49
C ASP A 203 -33.78 19.59 20.51
N SER A 204 -33.24 20.29 19.50
CA SER A 204 -34.06 21.02 18.54
C SER A 204 -34.79 20.10 17.57
N VAL A 205 -36.00 20.49 17.17
CA VAL A 205 -36.80 19.76 16.17
C VAL A 205 -36.14 19.86 14.81
N GLU A 206 -35.52 21.00 14.52
CA GLU A 206 -34.85 21.33 13.28
C GLU A 206 -33.63 20.42 13.04
N LEU A 207 -32.76 20.22 14.05
CA LEU A 207 -31.61 19.32 13.95
C LEU A 207 -32.06 17.86 13.82
N ARG A 208 -33.04 17.43 14.63
CA ARG A 208 -33.59 16.07 14.53
C ARG A 208 -34.19 15.80 13.16
N SER A 209 -35.04 16.72 12.67
CA SER A 209 -35.65 16.62 11.35
C SER A 209 -34.61 16.61 10.25
N TRP A 210 -33.58 17.48 10.31
CA TRP A 210 -32.48 17.45 9.34
C TRP A 210 -31.82 16.06 9.32
N SER A 211 -31.50 15.51 10.48
CA SER A 211 -30.82 14.22 10.58
C SER A 211 -31.64 13.00 10.12
N SER A 212 -32.94 13.17 9.86
CA SER A 212 -33.87 12.12 9.46
C SER A 212 -34.50 12.35 8.07
N THR A 213 -34.29 13.52 7.47
CA THR A 213 -34.87 13.88 6.16
C THR A 213 -33.87 13.51 5.07
N SER A 214 -34.34 12.86 4.00
CA SER A 214 -33.50 12.51 2.86
C SER A 214 -32.93 13.76 2.17
N ASN A 215 -31.66 13.71 1.77
CA ASN A 215 -30.93 14.82 1.12
C ASN A 215 -31.15 16.18 1.80
N SER A 216 -30.79 16.29 3.07
CA SER A 216 -31.12 17.46 3.90
C SER A 216 -29.98 18.49 4.01
N PHE A 217 -30.34 19.77 4.12
CA PHE A 217 -29.39 20.86 4.31
C PHE A 217 -29.76 21.72 5.52
N LEU A 218 -28.87 21.83 6.49
CA LEU A 218 -29.06 22.66 7.68
C LEU A 218 -28.01 23.76 7.73
N TRP A 219 -28.46 25.00 7.83
CA TRP A 219 -27.61 26.15 8.04
C TRP A 219 -27.73 26.68 9.47
N LEU A 220 -26.63 26.64 10.22
CA LEU A 220 -26.53 27.28 11.53
C LEU A 220 -25.91 28.67 11.36
N SER A 221 -26.74 29.71 11.46
CA SER A 221 -26.32 31.10 11.25
C SER A 221 -26.25 31.88 12.57
N GLY A 222 -25.26 32.77 12.74
CA GLY A 222 -25.17 33.57 13.95
C GLY A 222 -24.05 34.60 13.95
N GLY A 223 -24.14 35.56 14.88
CA GLY A 223 -23.19 36.67 15.01
C GLY A 223 -21.75 36.26 15.35
N PRO A 224 -20.77 37.17 15.21
CA PRO A 224 -19.40 36.92 15.64
C PRO A 224 -19.36 36.58 17.14
N GLY A 225 -18.57 35.58 17.53
CA GLY A 225 -18.43 35.23 18.94
C GLY A 225 -19.65 34.56 19.59
N ALA A 226 -20.71 34.21 18.85
CA ALA A 226 -21.91 33.54 19.39
C ALA A 226 -21.73 32.04 19.76
N GLY A 227 -20.51 31.52 19.78
CA GLY A 227 -20.24 30.12 20.14
C GLY A 227 -20.52 29.08 19.04
N LYS A 228 -20.67 29.51 17.78
CA LYS A 228 -21.02 28.65 16.64
C LYS A 228 -20.10 27.42 16.46
N SER A 229 -18.78 27.60 16.49
CA SER A 229 -17.82 26.48 16.33
C SER A 229 -17.89 25.49 17.50
N MET A 230 -18.20 25.98 18.71
CA MET A 230 -18.46 25.11 19.86
C MET A 230 -19.73 24.28 19.60
N LEU A 231 -20.83 24.92 19.19
CA LEU A 231 -22.07 24.22 18.83
C LEU A 231 -21.85 23.19 17.72
N CYS A 232 -21.05 23.54 16.70
CA CYS A 232 -20.64 22.64 15.63
C CYS A 232 -19.96 21.37 16.18
N SER A 233 -18.96 21.54 17.05
CA SER A 233 -18.29 20.40 17.71
C SER A 233 -19.23 19.56 18.58
N THR A 234 -20.22 20.17 19.25
CA THR A 234 -21.24 19.45 20.03
C THR A 234 -22.11 18.59 19.13
N VAL A 235 -22.51 19.11 17.96
CA VAL A 235 -23.26 18.34 16.96
C VAL A 235 -22.42 17.17 16.43
N ILE A 236 -21.16 17.38 16.09
CA ILE A 236 -20.26 16.32 15.60
C ILE A 236 -20.13 15.19 16.63
N GLU A 237 -19.90 15.51 17.91
CA GLU A 237 -19.77 14.48 18.96
C GLU A 237 -21.09 13.74 19.21
N SER A 238 -22.23 14.44 19.16
CA SER A 238 -23.55 13.79 19.22
C SER A 238 -23.77 12.82 18.05
N LEU A 239 -23.41 13.22 16.83
CA LEU A 239 -23.51 12.38 15.64
C LEU A 239 -22.57 11.17 15.71
N LYS A 240 -21.31 11.37 16.11
CA LYS A 240 -20.35 10.26 16.32
C LYS A 240 -20.87 9.27 17.36
N ALA A 241 -21.41 9.76 18.49
CA ALA A 241 -22.00 8.91 19.52
C ALA A 241 -23.16 8.09 18.92
N ARG A 242 -24.09 8.75 18.22
CA ARG A 242 -25.23 8.06 17.56
C ARG A 242 -24.78 6.97 16.60
N CYS A 243 -23.77 7.23 15.78
CA CYS A 243 -23.23 6.24 14.84
C CYS A 243 -22.58 5.03 15.56
N ARG A 244 -21.98 5.23 16.75
CA ARG A 244 -21.43 4.12 17.56
C ARG A 244 -22.52 3.21 18.13
N TRP A 245 -23.68 3.77 18.52
CA TRP A 245 -24.80 3.00 19.09
C TRP A 245 -25.58 2.22 18.03
N GLN A 246 -25.69 2.75 16.81
CA GLN A 246 -26.42 2.11 15.71
C GLN A 246 -25.54 1.14 14.91
N LYS A 247 -25.12 0.02 15.51
CA LYS A 247 -24.21 -0.96 14.89
C LYS A 247 -24.71 -1.59 13.57
N HIS A 248 -26.01 -1.53 13.30
CA HIS A 248 -26.63 -2.08 12.08
C HIS A 248 -26.76 -1.05 10.93
N SER A 249 -26.36 0.20 11.15
CA SER A 249 -26.40 1.27 10.14
C SER A 249 -24.98 1.66 9.74
N ILE A 250 -24.69 1.63 8.44
CA ILE A 250 -23.42 2.11 7.89
C ILE A 250 -23.51 3.63 7.80
N SER A 251 -23.03 4.31 8.85
CA SER A 251 -23.07 5.77 8.97
C SER A 251 -21.67 6.36 9.10
N VAL A 252 -21.48 7.53 8.53
CA VAL A 252 -20.20 8.25 8.51
C VAL A 252 -20.40 9.71 8.88
N VAL A 253 -19.45 10.25 9.66
CA VAL A 253 -19.41 11.66 10.05
C VAL A 253 -18.10 12.22 9.54
N ALA A 254 -18.17 13.04 8.49
CA ALA A 254 -17.03 13.77 7.96
C ALA A 254 -17.20 15.25 8.29
N TYR A 255 -16.12 15.90 8.71
CA TYR A 255 -16.17 17.30 9.10
C TYR A 255 -14.97 18.10 8.63
N TRP A 256 -15.17 19.39 8.40
CA TRP A 256 -14.13 20.32 8.00
C TRP A 256 -14.33 21.67 8.67
N TYR A 257 -13.21 22.29 9.09
CA TYR A 257 -13.19 23.62 9.68
C TYR A 257 -12.46 24.56 8.74
N PHE A 258 -13.15 25.57 8.22
CA PHE A 258 -12.48 26.68 7.55
C PHE A 258 -11.91 27.63 8.60
N SER A 259 -10.61 27.94 8.50
CA SER A 259 -9.94 28.87 9.39
C SER A 259 -9.35 30.03 8.60
N PHE A 260 -9.62 31.27 9.03
CA PHE A 260 -9.02 32.46 8.43
C PHE A 260 -7.49 32.52 8.62
N ALA A 261 -6.96 31.75 9.57
CA ALA A 261 -5.55 31.74 9.95
C ALA A 261 -4.70 30.80 9.07
N SER A 262 -5.32 29.87 8.33
CA SER A 262 -4.61 28.90 7.50
C SER A 262 -5.17 28.85 6.08
N LYS A 263 -4.31 29.20 5.10
CA LYS A 263 -4.64 29.10 3.68
C LYS A 263 -4.94 27.67 3.23
N GLU A 264 -4.31 26.68 3.86
CA GLU A 264 -4.50 25.27 3.54
C GLU A 264 -5.92 24.80 3.90
N THR A 265 -6.50 25.32 5.00
CA THR A 265 -7.90 25.03 5.36
C THR A 265 -8.89 25.68 4.41
N GLN A 266 -8.49 26.78 3.75
CA GLN A 266 -9.25 27.51 2.73
C GLN A 266 -9.08 26.91 1.31
N SER A 267 -8.58 25.68 1.19
CA SER A 267 -8.51 24.95 -0.08
C SER A 267 -9.74 24.06 -0.26
N ILE A 268 -10.48 24.26 -1.36
CA ILE A 268 -11.61 23.40 -1.73
C ILE A 268 -11.16 21.96 -2.00
N SER A 269 -9.97 21.79 -2.60
CA SER A 269 -9.41 20.47 -2.84
C SER A 269 -9.15 19.74 -1.52
N ASN A 270 -8.55 20.41 -0.52
CA ASN A 270 -8.29 19.80 0.78
C ASN A 270 -9.59 19.46 1.52
N PHE A 271 -10.58 20.37 1.48
CA PHE A 271 -11.92 20.14 2.01
C PHE A 271 -12.56 18.87 1.44
N LEU A 272 -12.57 18.72 0.12
CA LEU A 272 -13.17 17.56 -0.54
C LEU A 272 -12.35 16.29 -0.36
N CYS A 273 -11.02 16.36 -0.37
CA CYS A 273 -10.15 15.23 -0.05
C CYS A 273 -10.39 14.73 1.38
N SER A 274 -10.55 15.63 2.36
CA SER A 274 -10.86 15.26 3.74
C SER A 274 -12.17 14.47 3.82
N ILE A 275 -13.22 14.94 3.13
CA ILE A 275 -14.51 14.22 3.10
C ILE A 275 -14.35 12.87 2.40
N ALA A 276 -13.72 12.83 1.23
CA ALA A 276 -13.52 11.61 0.47
C ALA A 276 -12.72 10.57 1.27
N ARG A 277 -11.68 11.00 1.99
CA ARG A 277 -10.89 10.16 2.90
C ARG A 277 -11.76 9.53 3.98
N ASP A 278 -12.59 10.33 4.66
CA ASP A 278 -13.45 9.84 5.74
C ASP A 278 -14.49 8.83 5.21
N LEU A 279 -15.04 9.07 4.01
CA LEU A 279 -15.92 8.12 3.33
C LEU A 279 -15.19 6.82 2.97
N CYS A 280 -14.06 6.90 2.26
CA CYS A 280 -13.23 5.74 1.88
C CYS A 280 -12.83 4.90 3.10
N SER A 281 -12.62 5.53 4.26
CA SER A 281 -12.25 4.83 5.49
C SER A 281 -13.33 3.87 6.00
N LYS A 282 -14.60 4.07 5.62
CA LYS A 282 -15.76 3.32 6.11
C LYS A 282 -16.42 2.42 5.06
N VAL A 283 -16.03 2.53 3.80
CA VAL A 283 -16.54 1.66 2.74
C VAL A 283 -15.85 0.29 2.79
N SER A 284 -16.62 -0.79 2.68
CA SER A 284 -16.11 -2.17 2.69
C SER A 284 -15.58 -2.63 1.33
N THR A 285 -16.18 -2.16 0.24
CA THR A 285 -15.79 -2.50 -1.14
C THR A 285 -15.70 -1.24 -1.95
N MET A 286 -14.51 -0.94 -2.46
CA MET A 286 -14.26 0.34 -3.14
C MET A 286 -15.02 0.41 -4.47
N PRO A 287 -15.76 1.49 -4.76
CA PRO A 287 -16.39 1.64 -6.07
C PRO A 287 -15.33 1.74 -7.17
N LYS A 288 -15.57 1.07 -8.30
CA LYS A 288 -14.59 1.01 -9.40
C LYS A 288 -14.13 2.38 -9.89
N VAL A 289 -15.04 3.35 -9.92
CA VAL A 289 -14.76 4.75 -10.25
C VAL A 289 -13.64 5.35 -9.38
N VAL A 290 -13.57 4.99 -8.10
CA VAL A 290 -12.55 5.51 -7.18
C VAL A 290 -11.19 4.87 -7.46
N GLU A 291 -11.16 3.57 -7.77
CA GLU A 291 -9.94 2.88 -8.19
C GLU A 291 -9.40 3.42 -9.52
N ASP A 292 -10.28 3.67 -10.49
CA ASP A 292 -9.91 4.21 -11.79
C ASP A 292 -9.33 5.62 -11.63
N LEU A 293 -9.98 6.47 -10.82
CA LEU A 293 -9.46 7.80 -10.51
C LEU A 293 -8.10 7.76 -9.81
N TRP A 294 -7.86 6.78 -8.94
CA TRP A 294 -6.55 6.60 -8.30
C TRP A 294 -5.48 6.12 -9.29
N SER A 295 -5.85 5.22 -10.20
CA SER A 295 -4.95 4.72 -11.24
C SER A 295 -4.61 5.84 -12.24
N ASP A 296 -5.61 6.59 -12.69
CA ASP A 296 -5.47 7.76 -13.56
C ASP A 296 -4.63 8.87 -12.91
N ALA A 297 -4.71 9.00 -11.58
CA ALA A 297 -3.84 9.85 -10.78
C ALA A 297 -2.41 9.27 -10.57
N ASN A 298 -1.95 8.47 -11.54
CA ASN A 298 -0.65 7.80 -11.54
C ASN A 298 -0.43 6.97 -10.26
N ASN A 299 -1.40 6.12 -9.93
CA ASN A 299 -1.41 5.26 -8.74
C ASN A 299 -1.17 6.05 -7.44
N GLY A 300 -1.86 7.18 -7.30
CA GLY A 300 -1.79 8.05 -6.12
C GLY A 300 -0.60 9.01 -6.06
N GLN A 301 0.20 9.14 -7.12
CA GLN A 301 1.28 10.14 -7.17
C GLN A 301 0.79 11.55 -7.49
N GLN A 302 -0.39 11.67 -8.11
CA GLN A 302 -1.00 12.95 -8.47
C GLN A 302 -2.21 13.22 -7.58
N ARG A 303 -2.53 14.50 -7.35
CA ARG A 303 -3.75 14.86 -6.62
C ARG A 303 -4.97 14.84 -7.53
N PRO A 304 -6.13 14.37 -7.04
CA PRO A 304 -7.36 14.42 -7.80
C PRO A 304 -7.84 15.86 -7.96
N SER A 305 -8.45 16.18 -9.09
CA SER A 305 -9.04 17.50 -9.32
C SER A 305 -10.36 17.67 -8.53
N VAL A 306 -10.86 18.90 -8.37
CA VAL A 306 -12.15 19.16 -7.73
C VAL A 306 -13.32 18.40 -8.41
N PRO A 307 -13.43 18.38 -9.76
CA PRO A 307 -14.39 17.53 -10.45
C PRO A 307 -14.26 16.04 -10.13
N ASP A 308 -13.03 15.51 -10.11
CA ASP A 308 -12.78 14.10 -9.79
C ASP A 308 -13.21 13.76 -8.38
N LEU A 309 -12.93 14.66 -7.42
CA LEU A 309 -13.37 14.52 -6.04
C LEU A 309 -14.90 14.54 -5.93
N LEU A 310 -15.60 15.43 -6.63
CA LEU A 310 -17.06 15.43 -6.64
C LEU A 310 -17.62 14.13 -7.25
N ASN A 311 -16.98 13.61 -8.30
CA ASN A 311 -17.36 12.32 -8.89
C ASN A 311 -17.12 11.16 -7.92
N MET A 312 -15.99 11.16 -7.22
CA MET A 312 -15.65 10.21 -6.17
C MET A 312 -16.69 10.22 -5.04
N LEU A 313 -17.07 11.41 -4.53
CA LEU A 313 -18.11 11.54 -3.52
C LEU A 313 -19.45 10.98 -4.01
N ARG A 314 -19.83 11.26 -5.27
CA ARG A 314 -21.05 10.71 -5.89
C ARG A 314 -21.04 9.18 -5.94
N ALA A 315 -19.88 8.56 -6.17
CA ALA A 315 -19.71 7.10 -6.19
C ALA A 315 -19.68 6.48 -4.79
N LEU A 316 -19.18 7.20 -3.78
CA LEU A 316 -19.04 6.71 -2.41
C LEU A 316 -20.32 6.80 -1.58
N LEU A 317 -21.08 7.90 -1.70
CA LEU A 317 -22.28 8.18 -0.89
C LEU A 317 -23.33 7.05 -0.86
N PRO A 318 -23.62 6.34 -1.98
CA PRO A 318 -24.61 5.25 -1.97
C PRO A 318 -24.30 4.08 -1.03
N ASN A 319 -23.06 3.96 -0.54
CA ASN A 319 -22.64 2.90 0.39
C ASN A 319 -23.05 3.16 1.85
N PHE A 320 -23.68 4.30 2.13
CA PHE A 320 -24.04 4.73 3.49
C PHE A 320 -25.55 4.83 3.66
N ASN A 321 -26.04 4.46 4.84
CA ASN A 321 -27.41 4.80 5.26
C ASN A 321 -27.49 6.30 5.58
N HIS A 322 -26.46 6.83 6.26
CA HIS A 322 -26.37 8.23 6.61
C HIS A 322 -24.93 8.75 6.48
N ALA A 323 -24.73 9.77 5.66
CA ALA A 323 -23.48 10.52 5.51
C ALA A 323 -23.68 11.95 6.02
N PHE A 324 -23.15 12.23 7.22
CA PHE A 324 -23.18 13.55 7.82
C PHE A 324 -21.94 14.34 7.42
N LEU A 325 -22.12 15.38 6.62
CA LEU A 325 -21.07 16.31 6.24
C LEU A 325 -21.24 17.60 7.05
N VAL A 326 -20.29 17.92 7.91
CA VAL A 326 -20.35 19.09 8.80
C VAL A 326 -19.24 20.07 8.45
N VAL A 327 -19.62 21.29 8.07
CA VAL A 327 -18.68 22.34 7.63
C VAL A 327 -18.78 23.52 8.57
N ASP A 328 -17.73 23.80 9.33
CA ASP A 328 -17.67 24.96 10.22
C ASP A 328 -17.07 26.20 9.52
N ALA A 329 -17.53 27.37 9.97
CA ALA A 329 -16.99 28.69 9.64
C ALA A 329 -16.82 28.97 8.14
N ALA A 330 -17.82 28.64 7.32
CA ALA A 330 -17.76 28.88 5.86
C ALA A 330 -17.57 30.36 5.47
N ASP A 331 -17.88 31.30 6.37
CA ASP A 331 -17.57 32.74 6.20
C ASP A 331 -16.09 33.06 6.29
N GLU A 332 -15.26 32.21 6.90
CA GLU A 332 -13.81 32.40 6.97
C GLU A 332 -13.10 32.07 5.66
N TYR A 333 -13.82 31.53 4.67
CA TYR A 333 -13.31 31.41 3.30
C TYR A 333 -13.18 32.79 2.65
N PRO A 334 -12.07 33.08 1.91
CA PRO A 334 -11.81 34.40 1.35
C PRO A 334 -12.97 34.94 0.50
N LYS A 335 -13.52 36.08 0.89
CA LYS A 335 -14.72 36.67 0.27
C LYS A 335 -14.61 36.86 -1.24
N THR A 336 -13.44 37.22 -1.76
CA THR A 336 -13.20 37.39 -3.21
C THR A 336 -13.31 36.09 -4.00
N GLN A 337 -13.05 34.94 -3.35
CA GLN A 337 -13.08 33.62 -3.98
C GLN A 337 -14.27 32.78 -3.52
N ARG A 338 -14.99 33.18 -2.46
CA ARG A 338 -16.06 32.41 -1.80
C ARG A 338 -17.15 31.89 -2.74
N GLY A 339 -17.38 32.56 -3.87
CA GLY A 339 -18.27 32.06 -4.92
C GLY A 339 -17.95 30.64 -5.39
N CYS A 340 -16.68 30.21 -5.44
CA CYS A 340 -16.36 28.82 -5.77
C CYS A 340 -16.75 27.83 -4.66
N LEU A 341 -16.53 28.18 -3.38
CA LEU A 341 -16.97 27.35 -2.26
C LEU A 341 -18.49 27.17 -2.24
N LEU A 342 -19.24 28.27 -2.40
CA LEU A 342 -20.70 28.23 -2.40
C LEU A 342 -21.24 27.39 -3.56
N ARG A 343 -20.62 27.45 -4.75
CA ARG A 343 -20.93 26.55 -5.86
C ARG A 343 -20.62 25.10 -5.54
N THR A 344 -19.50 24.79 -4.89
CA THR A 344 -19.18 23.42 -4.47
C THR A 344 -20.20 22.88 -3.47
N ILE A 345 -20.59 23.69 -2.47
CA ILE A 345 -21.65 23.32 -1.50
C ILE A 345 -22.98 23.07 -2.22
N GLN A 346 -23.32 23.93 -3.19
CA GLN A 346 -24.49 23.74 -4.04
C GLN A 346 -24.39 22.42 -4.83
N SER A 347 -23.25 22.13 -5.46
CA SER A 347 -23.01 20.88 -6.18
C SER A 347 -23.21 19.65 -5.28
N LEU A 348 -22.69 19.68 -4.04
CA LEU A 348 -22.89 18.62 -3.06
C LEU A 348 -24.38 18.43 -2.72
N SER A 349 -25.10 19.52 -2.44
CA SER A 349 -26.55 19.45 -2.17
C SER A 349 -27.37 18.96 -3.37
N SER A 350 -26.89 19.23 -4.60
CA SER A 350 -27.53 18.83 -5.84
C SER A 350 -27.24 17.39 -6.27
N LEU A 351 -26.38 16.65 -5.54
CA LEU A 351 -26.17 15.23 -5.78
C LEU A 351 -27.47 14.43 -5.60
N ASN A 352 -28.42 14.96 -4.81
CA ASN A 352 -29.73 14.37 -4.54
C ASN A 352 -29.65 12.95 -3.98
N MET A 353 -28.72 12.74 -3.05
CA MET A 353 -28.48 11.46 -2.39
C MET A 353 -29.31 11.38 -1.12
N GLU A 354 -30.15 10.35 -1.00
CA GLU A 354 -31.05 10.23 0.16
C GLU A 354 -30.29 10.16 1.49
N CYS A 355 -29.12 9.52 1.51
CA CYS A 355 -28.27 9.38 2.69
C CYS A 355 -27.52 10.65 3.10
N LEU A 356 -27.52 11.71 2.28
CA LEU A 356 -26.68 12.88 2.50
C LEU A 356 -27.35 13.89 3.45
N HIS A 357 -26.64 14.27 4.50
CA HIS A 357 -27.05 15.31 5.44
C HIS A 357 -25.93 16.34 5.57
N LEU A 358 -26.14 17.53 4.99
CA LEU A 358 -25.14 18.60 4.99
C LEU A 358 -25.49 19.66 6.05
N LEU A 359 -24.57 19.92 6.96
CA LEU A 359 -24.66 21.00 7.95
C LEU A 359 -23.56 22.01 7.68
N VAL A 360 -23.93 23.27 7.44
CA VAL A 360 -22.98 24.37 7.31
C VAL A 360 -23.19 25.35 8.46
N VAL A 361 -22.10 25.79 9.07
CA VAL A 361 -22.08 26.80 10.11
C VAL A 361 -21.40 28.04 9.57
N SER A 362 -22.04 29.20 9.68
CA SER A 362 -21.42 30.45 9.24
C SER A 362 -22.05 31.69 9.85
N ARG A 363 -21.46 32.85 9.61
CA ARG A 363 -22.16 34.14 9.73
C ARG A 363 -23.20 34.32 8.62
N PRO A 364 -24.29 35.08 8.87
CA PRO A 364 -25.30 35.40 7.86
C PRO A 364 -24.83 36.53 6.92
N GLU A 365 -23.65 36.39 6.30
CA GLU A 365 -23.21 37.34 5.27
C GLU A 365 -24.14 37.29 4.04
N ALA A 366 -24.32 38.42 3.35
CA ALA A 366 -25.33 38.57 2.29
C ALA A 366 -25.15 37.60 1.11
N ASP A 367 -23.91 37.30 0.73
CA ASP A 367 -23.56 36.35 -0.32
C ASP A 367 -23.89 34.90 0.06
N ILE A 368 -23.57 34.51 1.31
CA ILE A 368 -23.87 33.19 1.87
C ILE A 368 -25.39 33.03 2.01
N HIS A 369 -26.06 34.01 2.63
CA HIS A 369 -27.50 34.00 2.84
C HIS A 369 -28.25 33.84 1.51
N ARG A 370 -27.89 34.64 0.50
CA ARG A 370 -28.48 34.55 -0.84
C ARG A 370 -28.29 33.16 -1.44
N SER A 371 -27.07 32.63 -1.39
CA SER A 371 -26.75 31.33 -2.00
C SER A 371 -27.45 30.17 -1.32
N PHE A 372 -27.50 30.15 0.02
CA PHE A 372 -28.14 29.07 0.76
C PHE A 372 -29.67 29.09 0.68
N LYS A 373 -30.28 30.29 0.61
CA LYS A 373 -31.71 30.41 0.30
C LYS A 373 -32.02 29.88 -1.11
N GLU A 374 -31.14 30.11 -2.08
CA GLU A 374 -31.30 29.57 -3.43
C GLU A 374 -31.19 28.05 -3.47
N ILE A 375 -30.20 27.48 -2.75
CA ILE A 375 -30.12 26.03 -2.54
C ILE A 375 -31.43 25.49 -1.96
N GLY A 376 -31.99 26.15 -0.96
CA GLY A 376 -33.26 25.73 -0.35
C GLY A 376 -34.50 25.90 -1.22
N ARG A 377 -34.44 26.68 -2.32
CA ARG A 377 -35.51 26.72 -3.33
C ARG A 377 -35.40 25.55 -4.29
N ILE A 378 -34.18 25.13 -4.62
CA ILE A 378 -33.89 24.10 -5.63
C ILE A 378 -33.98 22.69 -5.01
N ALA A 379 -33.52 22.52 -3.77
CA ALA A 379 -33.50 21.26 -3.05
C ALA A 379 -34.50 21.28 -1.89
N GLY A 380 -35.32 20.24 -1.79
CA GLY A 380 -36.16 20.02 -0.59
C GLY A 380 -35.29 19.80 0.65
N GLY A 381 -35.81 20.14 1.85
CA GLY A 381 -35.12 19.82 3.11
C GLY A 381 -34.14 20.87 3.64
N PHE A 382 -34.15 22.10 3.12
CA PHE A 382 -33.40 23.24 3.69
C PHE A 382 -34.01 23.74 5.00
N ARG A 383 -33.18 23.90 6.04
CA ARG A 383 -33.55 24.54 7.31
C ARG A 383 -32.47 25.53 7.76
N GLU A 384 -32.89 26.58 8.47
CA GLU A 384 -32.00 27.58 9.07
C GLU A 384 -32.26 27.64 10.59
N ILE A 385 -31.20 27.53 11.39
CA ILE A 385 -31.25 27.79 12.83
C ILE A 385 -30.40 29.02 13.11
N LYS A 386 -31.03 30.05 13.67
CA LYS A 386 -30.34 31.27 14.11
C LYS A 386 -29.85 31.12 15.54
N VAL A 387 -28.54 31.26 15.75
CA VAL A 387 -27.87 31.27 17.05
C VAL A 387 -27.91 32.69 17.60
N GLN A 388 -29.06 33.06 18.19
CA GLN A 388 -29.32 34.37 18.77
C GLN A 388 -30.41 34.32 19.85
N GLY A 389 -30.52 35.37 20.65
CA GLY A 389 -31.55 35.60 21.65
C GLY A 389 -31.47 34.68 22.86
N ILE A 390 -32.63 34.36 23.43
CA ILE A 390 -32.74 33.66 24.74
C ILE A 390 -31.97 32.34 24.82
N ARG A 391 -31.80 31.63 23.69
CA ARG A 391 -31.06 30.36 23.61
C ARG A 391 -29.57 30.57 23.91
N VAL A 392 -28.98 31.61 23.33
CA VAL A 392 -27.58 31.98 23.53
C VAL A 392 -27.38 32.56 24.91
N GLN A 393 -28.28 33.45 25.35
CA GLN A 393 -28.25 34.06 26.68
C GLN A 393 -28.20 32.99 27.81
N ARG A 394 -29.03 31.94 27.71
CA ARG A 394 -29.03 30.84 28.69
C ARG A 394 -27.72 30.06 28.71
N ASP A 395 -27.09 29.85 27.56
CA ASP A 395 -25.79 29.17 27.52
C ASP A 395 -24.66 30.08 28.04
N ILE A 396 -24.73 31.39 27.84
CA ILE A 396 -23.83 32.39 28.47
C ILE A 396 -23.96 32.33 29.99
N GLU A 397 -25.19 32.25 30.52
CA GLU A 397 -25.41 32.13 31.96
C GLU A 397 -24.80 30.86 32.55
N LYS A 398 -24.95 29.71 31.87
CA LYS A 398 -24.32 28.44 32.27
C LYS A 398 -22.80 28.52 32.24
N TYR A 399 -22.25 29.09 31.18
CA TYR A 399 -20.81 29.35 31.04
C TYR A 399 -20.28 30.20 32.20
N LEU A 400 -20.98 31.30 32.52
CA LEU A 400 -20.62 32.17 33.66
C LEU A 400 -20.75 31.43 35.01
N ASP A 401 -21.79 30.61 35.20
CA ASP A 401 -21.93 29.81 36.42
C ASP A 401 -20.77 28.83 36.60
N HIS A 402 -20.29 28.22 35.52
CA HIS A 402 -19.14 27.32 35.55
C HIS A 402 -17.85 28.09 35.84
N ILE A 403 -17.52 29.11 35.04
CA ILE A 403 -16.26 29.84 35.18
C ILE A 403 -16.17 30.61 36.49
N LEU A 404 -17.25 31.21 36.99
CA LEU A 404 -17.20 31.91 38.28
C LEU A 404 -16.98 30.95 39.47
N ARG A 405 -17.12 29.64 39.28
CA ARG A 405 -16.77 28.61 40.28
C ARG A 405 -15.32 28.15 40.15
N SER A 406 -14.69 28.32 38.99
CA SER A 406 -13.30 27.92 38.74
C SER A 406 -12.29 29.00 39.16
N THR A 407 -11.01 28.64 39.20
CA THR A 407 -9.90 29.59 39.41
C THR A 407 -9.67 30.41 38.14
N PRO A 408 -9.46 31.73 38.22
CA PRO A 408 -9.12 32.53 39.41
C PRO A 408 -10.31 33.09 40.21
N PHE A 409 -11.55 32.90 39.75
CA PHE A 409 -12.73 33.60 40.28
C PHE A 409 -13.34 32.96 41.54
N ARG A 410 -12.88 31.75 41.90
CA ARG A 410 -13.40 30.94 43.02
C ARG A 410 -13.58 31.73 44.31
N ASN A 411 -12.63 32.60 44.66
CA ASN A 411 -12.60 33.33 45.93
C ASN A 411 -13.45 34.62 45.95
N TRP A 412 -14.12 34.98 44.84
CA TRP A 412 -14.98 36.16 44.81
C TRP A 412 -16.25 35.94 45.65
N ASN A 413 -16.79 37.02 46.22
CA ASN A 413 -17.99 36.94 47.07
C ASN A 413 -19.21 36.47 46.24
N PRO A 414 -20.06 35.54 46.73
CA PRO A 414 -21.28 35.12 46.05
C PRO A 414 -22.21 36.26 45.59
N GLY A 415 -22.30 37.36 46.35
CA GLY A 415 -23.05 38.55 45.95
C GLY A 415 -22.43 39.29 44.76
N GLU A 416 -21.11 39.40 44.75
CA GLU A 416 -20.34 40.00 43.64
C GLU A 416 -20.44 39.13 42.37
N LYS A 417 -20.36 37.80 42.49
CA LYS A 417 -20.54 36.87 41.36
C LYS A 417 -21.92 37.01 40.72
N ARG A 418 -22.99 37.15 41.53
CA ARG A 418 -24.35 37.37 41.01
C ARG A 418 -24.49 38.71 40.29
N GLU A 419 -23.93 39.78 40.86
CA GLU A 419 -23.91 41.11 40.26
C GLU A 419 -23.20 41.08 38.89
N ILE A 420 -21.99 40.51 38.84
CA ILE A 420 -21.20 40.34 37.62
C ILE A 420 -21.96 39.51 36.60
N LYS A 421 -22.50 38.35 37.00
CA LYS A 421 -23.26 37.47 36.10
C LYS A 421 -24.43 38.22 35.44
N SER A 422 -25.21 38.95 36.22
CA SER A 422 -26.36 39.72 35.73
C SER A 422 -25.94 40.79 34.70
N ILE A 423 -24.92 41.59 35.04
CA ILE A 423 -24.42 42.66 34.17
C ILE A 423 -23.87 42.09 32.87
N LEU A 424 -22.95 41.13 32.94
CA LEU A 424 -22.30 40.56 31.76
C LEU A 424 -23.32 39.88 30.84
N THR A 425 -24.31 39.17 31.39
CA THR A 425 -25.35 38.53 30.59
C THR A 425 -26.21 39.57 29.87
N SER A 426 -26.57 40.68 30.53
CA SER A 426 -27.38 41.74 29.92
C SER A 426 -26.66 42.53 28.83
N GLN A 427 -25.32 42.63 28.92
CA GLN A 427 -24.47 43.37 27.98
C GLN A 427 -23.86 42.48 26.90
N ALA A 428 -24.07 41.16 26.96
CA ALA A 428 -23.40 40.23 26.08
C ALA A 428 -23.76 40.39 24.60
N ASP A 429 -24.98 40.85 24.30
CA ASP A 429 -25.53 40.97 22.94
C ASP A 429 -25.27 39.71 22.09
N ASP A 430 -25.55 38.54 22.69
CA ASP A 430 -25.32 37.20 22.10
C ASP A 430 -23.84 36.87 21.78
N MET A 431 -22.86 37.58 22.33
CA MET A 431 -21.42 37.38 22.09
C MET A 431 -20.70 36.76 23.30
N PHE A 432 -20.42 35.46 23.28
CA PHE A 432 -19.57 34.80 24.28
C PHE A 432 -18.17 35.42 24.37
N ARG A 433 -17.59 35.83 23.23
CA ARG A 433 -16.25 36.42 23.19
C ARG A 433 -16.19 37.75 23.96
N LEU A 434 -17.25 38.57 23.91
CA LEU A 434 -17.30 39.80 24.68
C LEU A 434 -17.32 39.49 26.18
N VAL A 435 -18.18 38.55 26.59
CA VAL A 435 -18.28 38.11 27.98
C VAL A 435 -16.95 37.53 28.49
N SER A 436 -16.27 36.69 27.70
CA SER A 436 -14.97 36.13 28.10
C SER A 436 -13.92 37.22 28.30
N LEU A 437 -13.83 38.18 27.39
CA LEU A 437 -12.88 39.29 27.45
C LEU A 437 -13.16 40.25 28.62
N GLN A 438 -14.44 40.57 28.86
CA GLN A 438 -14.85 41.36 30.03
C GLN A 438 -14.49 40.64 31.34
N LEU A 439 -14.69 39.32 31.40
CA LEU A 439 -14.37 38.52 32.58
C LEU A 439 -12.87 38.39 32.82
N GLU A 440 -12.07 38.19 31.77
CA GLU A 440 -10.60 38.22 31.82
C GLU A 440 -10.10 39.56 32.39
N ARG A 441 -10.63 40.68 31.90
CA ARG A 441 -10.30 42.03 32.42
C ARG A 441 -10.68 42.20 33.89
N LEU A 442 -11.83 41.67 34.32
CA LEU A 442 -12.22 41.72 35.73
C LEU A 442 -11.33 40.83 36.60
N GLY A 443 -10.81 39.73 36.04
CA GLY A 443 -9.91 38.78 36.68
C GLY A 443 -8.55 39.37 37.07
N THR A 444 -8.03 40.33 36.30
CA THR A 444 -6.74 40.97 36.59
C THR A 444 -6.81 42.00 37.71
N LEU A 445 -8.02 42.43 38.11
CA LEU A 445 -8.19 43.50 39.08
C LEU A 445 -8.12 42.97 40.53
N PRO A 446 -7.25 43.56 41.38
CA PRO A 446 -6.93 43.00 42.69
C PRO A 446 -8.04 43.17 43.72
N SER A 447 -8.88 44.21 43.61
CA SER A 447 -9.87 44.55 44.63
C SER A 447 -11.30 44.60 44.09
N ARG A 448 -12.27 44.28 44.95
CA ARG A 448 -13.71 44.38 44.64
C ARG A 448 -14.14 45.80 44.26
N ALA A 449 -13.55 46.81 44.88
CA ALA A 449 -13.83 48.21 44.55
C ALA A 449 -13.43 48.53 43.10
N LYS A 450 -12.21 48.15 42.70
CA LYS A 450 -11.73 48.30 41.31
C LYS A 450 -12.58 47.50 40.32
N ARG A 451 -13.00 46.27 40.68
CA ARG A 451 -13.91 45.48 39.84
C ARG A 451 -15.27 46.15 39.66
N ARG A 452 -15.87 46.72 40.71
CA ARG A 452 -17.13 47.47 40.61
C ARG A 452 -17.02 48.75 39.80
N GLU A 453 -15.89 49.44 39.89
CA GLU A 453 -15.62 50.60 39.04
C GLU A 453 -15.46 50.18 37.58
N ALA A 454 -14.68 49.14 37.31
CA ALA A 454 -14.50 48.58 35.96
C ALA A 454 -15.82 48.08 35.36
N LEU A 455 -16.73 47.49 36.15
CA LEU A 455 -18.08 47.08 35.72
C LEU A 455 -18.90 48.24 35.12
N LYS A 456 -18.69 49.48 35.59
CA LYS A 456 -19.38 50.67 35.05
C LYS A 456 -18.82 51.13 33.72
N MET A 457 -17.53 50.88 33.48
CA MET A 457 -16.79 51.27 32.27
C MET A 457 -16.46 50.06 31.37
N LEU A 458 -17.23 48.97 31.47
CA LEU A 458 -17.02 47.83 30.58
C LEU A 458 -17.35 48.22 29.14
N PRO A 459 -16.54 47.75 28.19
CA PRO A 459 -16.83 47.94 26.78
C PRO A 459 -18.13 47.23 26.44
N LYS A 460 -19.03 47.95 25.77
CA LYS A 460 -20.36 47.43 25.37
C LYS A 460 -20.32 46.69 24.04
N SER A 461 -19.22 46.83 23.31
CA SER A 461 -18.96 46.16 22.05
C SER A 461 -17.53 45.62 21.98
N LEU A 462 -17.28 44.71 21.04
CA LEU A 462 -15.92 44.23 20.75
C LEU A 462 -15.03 45.37 20.22
N ASP A 463 -15.59 46.31 19.46
CA ASP A 463 -14.86 47.45 18.91
C ASP A 463 -14.33 48.36 20.04
N ASP A 464 -15.17 48.67 21.04
CA ASP A 464 -14.76 49.45 22.23
C ASP A 464 -13.65 48.74 23.02
N PHE A 465 -13.74 47.41 23.13
CA PHE A 465 -12.73 46.62 23.82
C PHE A 465 -11.39 46.66 23.08
N TYR A 466 -11.39 46.46 21.76
CA TYR A 466 -10.18 46.53 20.94
C TYR A 466 -9.57 47.93 20.91
N HIS A 467 -10.41 48.96 20.90
CA HIS A 467 -9.96 50.33 20.99
C HIS A 467 -9.18 50.59 22.29
N GLY A 468 -9.75 50.23 23.45
CA GLY A 468 -9.09 50.43 24.74
C GLY A 468 -7.78 49.65 24.89
N LEU A 469 -7.67 48.48 24.24
CA LEU A 469 -6.41 47.73 24.20
C LEU A 469 -5.31 48.45 23.40
N LEU A 470 -5.66 49.12 22.30
CA LEU A 470 -4.70 49.89 21.49
C LEU A 470 -4.32 51.24 22.13
N GLU A 471 -5.17 51.81 22.99
CA GLU A 471 -4.84 53.00 23.78
C GLU A 471 -3.83 52.71 24.89
N GLY A 472 -3.82 51.49 25.44
CA GLY A 472 -2.91 51.09 26.52
C GLY A 472 -1.48 50.76 26.08
N VAL A 473 -1.16 50.85 24.79
CA VAL A 473 0.17 50.51 24.24
C VAL A 473 1.10 51.72 24.35
N ASN A 474 2.32 51.51 24.85
CA ASN A 474 3.35 52.55 24.91
C ASN A 474 3.70 53.08 23.50
N ASP A 475 3.89 54.39 23.38
CA ASP A 475 4.16 55.07 22.11
C ASP A 475 5.44 54.54 21.43
N ASP A 476 6.45 54.15 22.21
CA ASP A 476 7.70 53.57 21.69
C ASP A 476 7.50 52.24 20.95
N ASN A 477 6.45 51.49 21.31
CA ASN A 477 6.17 50.15 20.78
C ASN A 477 5.18 50.15 19.62
N LEU A 478 4.64 51.32 19.23
CA LEU A 478 3.59 51.41 18.20
C LEU A 478 4.08 50.91 16.83
N GLY A 479 5.32 51.24 16.46
CA GLY A 479 5.91 50.82 15.19
C GLY A 479 6.02 49.30 15.08
N VAL A 480 6.55 48.66 16.13
CA VAL A 480 6.69 47.21 16.24
C VAL A 480 5.32 46.54 16.23
N LEU A 481 4.38 47.03 17.05
CA LEU A 481 3.02 46.50 17.11
C LEU A 481 2.31 46.58 15.76
N LYS A 482 2.42 47.70 15.05
CA LYS A 482 1.82 47.87 13.72
C LYS A 482 2.36 46.86 12.71
N LYS A 483 3.68 46.65 12.67
CA LYS A 483 4.30 45.64 11.81
C LYS A 483 3.84 44.24 12.21
N ALA A 484 3.81 43.93 13.51
CA ALA A 484 3.39 42.63 14.02
C ALA A 484 1.94 42.30 13.62
N LEU A 485 1.01 43.24 13.78
CA LEU A 485 -0.39 43.07 13.40
C LEU A 485 -0.55 42.87 11.89
N ASN A 486 0.22 43.58 11.05
CA ASN A 486 0.21 43.38 9.61
C ASN A 486 0.66 41.97 9.21
N TRP A 487 1.77 41.48 9.79
CA TRP A 487 2.25 40.12 9.59
C TRP A 487 1.22 39.09 10.05
N LEU A 488 0.69 39.20 11.27
CA LEU A 488 -0.33 38.28 11.79
C LEU A 488 -1.64 38.27 10.97
N LEU A 489 -1.98 39.37 10.31
CA LEU A 489 -3.22 39.49 9.53
C LEU A 489 -3.10 38.93 8.10
N LEU A 490 -1.90 39.02 7.51
CA LEU A 490 -1.66 38.73 6.09
C LEU A 490 -0.79 37.51 5.83
N SER A 491 -0.16 36.94 6.86
CA SER A 491 0.63 35.73 6.71
C SER A 491 -0.18 34.53 6.19
N ALA A 492 0.47 33.64 5.44
CA ALA A 492 -0.14 32.47 4.81
C ALA A 492 -0.51 31.37 5.83
N ARG A 493 0.25 31.31 6.93
CA ARG A 493 0.04 30.45 8.09
C ARG A 493 0.37 31.23 9.38
N PRO A 494 -0.04 30.75 10.57
CA PRO A 494 0.45 31.28 11.84
C PRO A 494 1.98 31.30 11.88
N LEU A 495 2.56 32.37 12.41
CA LEU A 495 4.01 32.55 12.53
C LEU A 495 4.49 32.00 13.87
N THR A 496 5.72 31.48 13.94
CA THR A 496 6.35 31.21 15.24
C THR A 496 6.69 32.52 15.96
N VAL A 497 6.91 32.45 17.28
CA VAL A 497 7.37 33.62 18.06
C VAL A 497 8.67 34.19 17.47
N ALA A 498 9.63 33.32 17.18
CA ALA A 498 10.89 33.64 16.53
C ALA A 498 10.70 34.31 15.15
N GLU A 499 9.85 33.74 14.29
CA GLU A 499 9.54 34.29 12.97
C GLU A 499 8.93 35.68 13.08
N LEU A 500 8.00 35.89 14.02
CA LEU A 500 7.35 37.18 14.21
C LEU A 500 8.31 38.24 14.77
N ALA A 501 9.16 37.86 15.72
CA ALA A 501 10.17 38.75 16.31
C ALA A 501 11.15 39.27 15.25
N GLU A 502 11.58 38.42 14.33
CA GLU A 502 12.46 38.84 13.23
C GLU A 502 11.69 39.64 12.15
N ALA A 503 10.46 39.23 11.83
CA ALA A 503 9.61 39.87 10.83
C ALA A 503 9.30 41.35 11.09
N VAL A 504 9.22 41.76 12.35
CA VAL A 504 8.92 43.15 12.72
C VAL A 504 10.14 44.08 12.65
N ILE A 505 11.35 43.53 12.68
CA ILE A 505 12.58 44.33 12.60
C ILE A 505 12.86 44.70 11.15
N ILE A 506 12.60 43.77 10.22
CA ILE A 506 12.84 43.95 8.79
C ILE A 506 12.12 45.20 8.27
N SER A 507 12.88 46.01 7.52
CA SER A 507 12.40 47.24 6.91
C SER A 507 12.73 47.23 5.42
N PRO A 508 11.76 47.43 4.52
CA PRO A 508 11.97 47.51 3.07
C PRO A 508 13.13 48.41 2.64
N ASP A 509 13.29 49.55 3.33
CA ASP A 509 14.28 50.58 3.00
C ASP A 509 15.72 50.19 3.40
N ARG A 510 15.87 49.13 4.22
CA ARG A 510 17.16 48.64 4.74
C ARG A 510 17.22 47.12 4.58
N PRO A 511 17.75 46.59 3.46
CA PRO A 511 17.82 45.14 3.20
C PRO A 511 18.97 44.46 3.97
N PHE A 512 19.19 44.87 5.22
CA PHE A 512 20.05 44.19 6.17
C PHE A 512 19.38 44.19 7.54
N LEU A 513 19.49 43.08 8.27
CA LEU A 513 19.12 43.03 9.68
C LEU A 513 20.33 43.46 10.51
N ASP A 514 20.19 44.57 11.22
CA ASP A 514 21.16 44.97 12.23
C ASP A 514 21.07 44.00 13.41
N PRO A 515 22.16 43.27 13.76
CA PRO A 515 22.17 42.40 14.94
C PRO A 515 21.79 43.14 16.23
N GLU A 516 22.08 44.44 16.34
CA GLU A 516 21.73 45.27 17.50
C GLU A 516 20.24 45.62 17.57
N GLU A 517 19.50 45.50 16.46
CA GLU A 517 18.04 45.66 16.42
C GLU A 517 17.30 44.33 16.72
N ARG A 518 18.00 43.20 16.88
CA ARG A 518 17.40 41.91 17.28
C ARG A 518 16.96 41.95 18.73
N PHE A 519 15.84 41.31 19.03
CA PHE A 519 15.41 41.12 20.42
C PHE A 519 16.37 40.16 21.13
N ASP A 520 16.89 40.56 22.30
CA ASP A 520 17.68 39.67 23.18
C ASP A 520 16.89 38.41 23.57
N ASP A 521 15.58 38.58 23.80
CA ASP A 521 14.61 37.50 23.99
C ASP A 521 13.45 37.69 23.01
N GLU A 522 13.32 36.75 22.07
CA GLU A 522 12.23 36.71 21.09
C GLU A 522 10.84 36.72 21.73
N HIS A 523 10.67 36.26 22.98
CA HIS A 523 9.40 36.27 23.70
C HIS A 523 8.98 37.68 24.13
N TYR A 524 9.87 38.67 24.08
CA TYR A 524 9.52 40.06 24.38
C TYR A 524 8.43 40.61 23.44
N ILE A 525 8.35 40.10 22.20
CA ILE A 525 7.27 40.45 21.26
C ILE A 525 5.88 40.16 21.83
N LEU A 526 5.76 39.13 22.67
CA LEU A 526 4.50 38.76 23.32
C LEU A 526 4.07 39.77 24.39
N ALA A 527 5.02 40.48 25.01
CA ALA A 527 4.74 41.55 25.96
C ALA A 527 4.26 42.83 25.26
N ILE A 528 4.69 43.05 24.01
CA ILE A 528 4.24 44.17 23.16
C ILE A 528 2.82 43.93 22.64
N LEU A 529 2.48 42.67 22.31
CA LEU A 529 1.20 42.30 21.74
C LEU A 529 0.10 42.26 22.81
N PRO A 530 -1.01 43.03 22.67
CA PRO A 530 -2.11 42.94 23.61
C PRO A 530 -2.74 41.54 23.59
N GLY A 531 -2.80 40.85 24.73
CA GLY A 531 -3.30 39.47 24.82
C GLY A 531 -4.74 39.26 24.30
N GLY A 532 -5.56 40.32 24.22
CA GLY A 532 -6.89 40.24 23.60
C GLY A 532 -6.88 40.14 22.06
N PHE A 533 -5.78 40.53 21.42
CA PHE A 533 -5.56 40.51 19.97
C PHE A 533 -4.96 39.21 19.47
N VAL A 534 -4.14 38.54 20.29
CA VAL A 534 -3.35 37.37 19.87
C VAL A 534 -3.63 36.15 20.74
N ARG A 535 -3.46 34.96 20.16
CA ARG A 535 -3.48 33.68 20.85
C ARG A 535 -2.20 32.93 20.52
N ILE A 536 -1.59 32.35 21.54
CA ILE A 536 -0.39 31.52 21.43
C ILE A 536 -0.82 30.05 21.43
N LEU A 537 -0.24 29.26 20.53
CA LEU A 537 -0.46 27.81 20.41
C LEU A 537 0.88 27.08 20.46
N SER A 538 0.96 25.99 21.21
CA SER A 538 2.10 25.08 21.17
C SER A 538 1.93 24.08 20.02
N GLU A 539 2.88 24.02 19.10
CA GLU A 539 2.92 22.91 18.12
C GLU A 539 3.49 21.65 18.79
N THR A 540 2.68 20.59 18.92
CA THR A 540 3.23 19.24 19.06
C THR A 540 3.72 18.81 17.68
N SER A 541 5.00 18.48 17.57
CA SER A 541 5.57 17.89 16.36
C SER A 541 5.09 16.44 16.20
N ASP A 542 3.81 16.26 15.87
CA ASP A 542 3.23 14.96 15.53
C ASP A 542 3.65 14.55 14.11
N ARG A 543 4.85 14.01 13.96
CA ARG A 543 5.11 12.96 12.96
C ARG A 543 4.71 11.64 13.62
N GLY A 544 3.64 11.03 13.12
CA GLY A 544 2.85 10.01 13.80
C GLY A 544 3.63 8.84 14.40
N ASN A 545 3.41 8.61 15.70
CA ASN A 545 3.58 7.30 16.31
C ASN A 545 2.39 6.42 15.89
N PHE A 546 2.67 5.38 15.11
CA PHE A 546 1.83 4.19 15.05
C PHE A 546 2.03 3.45 16.37
N GLU A 547 0.99 3.40 17.21
CA GLU A 547 1.00 2.57 18.42
C GLU A 547 1.06 1.09 18.05
N GLY A 548 2.04 0.39 18.63
CA GLY A 548 2.18 -1.07 18.58
C GLY A 548 3.14 -1.56 19.66
N SER A 549 2.55 -1.99 20.79
CA SER A 549 3.07 -2.88 21.85
C SER A 549 4.31 -2.48 22.67
N GLY A 550 4.06 -2.06 23.92
CA GLY A 550 4.40 -2.86 25.11
C GLY A 550 5.86 -3.05 25.51
N ALA A 551 6.17 -2.48 26.69
CA ALA A 551 7.15 -2.90 27.70
C ALA A 551 8.45 -2.08 27.83
N GLU A 552 8.72 -1.78 29.11
CA GLU A 552 9.98 -1.37 29.76
C GLU A 552 10.33 0.12 29.77
N GLU A 553 9.73 0.80 30.77
CA GLU A 553 10.40 1.88 31.48
C GLU A 553 11.61 1.32 32.23
N GLU A 554 12.83 1.79 31.94
CA GLU A 554 13.82 2.14 32.96
C GLU A 554 15.01 2.93 32.40
N ASN A 555 15.33 4.02 33.11
CA ASN A 555 16.64 4.66 33.23
C ASN A 555 17.35 5.24 31.99
N ASP A 556 17.01 6.50 31.65
CA ASP A 556 18.07 7.49 31.41
C ASP A 556 17.62 8.90 31.83
N LYS A 557 18.23 9.43 32.89
CA LYS A 557 18.05 10.78 33.42
C LYS A 557 19.34 11.57 33.21
N SER A 558 19.71 11.81 31.96
CA SER A 558 20.59 12.92 31.59
C SER A 558 20.46 13.21 30.10
N HIS A 559 20.20 14.47 29.76
CA HIS A 559 19.96 15.02 28.40
C HIS A 559 18.53 14.96 27.86
N ARG A 560 17.58 15.55 28.60
CA ARG A 560 16.41 16.18 27.95
C ARG A 560 16.85 17.54 27.38
N ASN A 561 16.99 17.59 26.05
CA ASN A 561 17.18 18.85 25.31
C ASN A 561 15.86 19.67 25.40
N PRO A 562 15.84 20.93 25.87
CA PRO A 562 14.60 21.71 26.04
C PRO A 562 13.93 22.19 24.74
N ASP A 563 14.61 22.14 23.58
CA ASP A 563 14.23 22.91 22.39
C ASP A 563 13.34 22.19 21.37
N ARG A 564 12.13 21.73 21.75
CA ARG A 564 11.20 21.16 20.73
C ARG A 564 9.73 21.56 20.78
N PHE A 565 9.39 22.65 21.44
CA PHE A 565 8.06 23.28 21.32
C PHE A 565 8.17 24.64 20.63
N SER A 566 7.89 24.69 19.32
CA SER A 566 7.69 25.97 18.62
C SER A 566 6.34 26.55 19.05
N LEU A 567 6.37 27.68 19.75
CA LEU A 567 5.17 28.48 20.02
C LEU A 567 4.81 29.27 18.76
N THR A 568 3.55 29.17 18.33
CA THR A 568 3.01 29.95 17.21
C THR A 568 2.06 31.02 17.72
N VAL A 569 2.06 32.16 17.04
CA VAL A 569 1.24 33.33 17.35
C VAL A 569 0.29 33.58 16.18
N GLN A 570 -0.99 33.75 16.51
CA GLN A 570 -2.01 34.14 15.54
C GLN A 570 -3.00 35.12 16.17
N LEU A 571 -3.84 35.75 15.35
CA LEU A 571 -4.94 36.57 15.86
C LEU A 571 -5.88 35.72 16.72
N ALA A 572 -6.30 36.27 17.85
CA ALA A 572 -7.09 35.53 18.84
C ALA A 572 -8.48 35.12 18.32
N HIS A 573 -9.04 35.89 17.39
CA HIS A 573 -10.35 35.66 16.81
C HIS A 573 -10.55 36.46 15.51
N GLN A 574 -11.44 35.99 14.62
CA GLN A 574 -11.77 36.67 13.36
C GLN A 574 -12.29 38.10 13.58
N SER A 575 -12.95 38.39 14.70
CA SER A 575 -13.40 39.76 15.01
C SER A 575 -12.25 40.76 15.16
N VAL A 576 -11.06 40.31 15.55
CA VAL A 576 -9.85 41.15 15.60
C VAL A 576 -9.47 41.57 14.18
N LYS A 577 -9.45 40.60 13.25
CA LYS A 577 -9.18 40.83 11.83
C LYS A 577 -10.20 41.78 11.21
N ASP A 578 -11.48 41.58 11.51
CA ASP A 578 -12.57 42.42 11.03
C ASP A 578 -12.45 43.86 11.56
N TYR A 579 -12.04 44.03 12.82
CA TYR A 579 -11.81 45.34 13.42
C TYR A 579 -10.67 46.06 12.70
N LEU A 580 -9.49 45.44 12.60
CA LEU A 580 -8.27 46.01 11.99
C LEU A 580 -8.44 46.40 10.51
N LEU A 581 -9.28 45.67 9.77
CA LEU A 581 -9.59 45.96 8.36
C LEU A 581 -10.70 46.99 8.16
N SER A 582 -11.43 47.35 9.22
CA SER A 582 -12.59 48.25 9.11
C SER A 582 -12.22 49.73 9.25
N THR A 583 -13.11 50.61 8.81
CA THR A 583 -13.02 52.06 9.05
C THR A 583 -13.28 52.44 10.51
N ARG A 584 -13.69 51.48 11.35
CA ARG A 584 -14.09 51.69 12.75
C ARG A 584 -12.91 51.71 13.73
N VAL A 585 -11.69 51.48 13.25
CA VAL A 585 -10.49 51.60 14.09
C VAL A 585 -10.32 53.06 14.49
N ALA A 586 -10.35 53.33 15.79
CA ALA A 586 -10.26 54.69 16.31
C ALA A 586 -8.89 55.34 16.02
N ARG A 587 -7.79 54.61 16.24
CA ARG A 587 -6.44 55.03 15.82
C ARG A 587 -6.18 54.62 14.37
N GLN A 588 -6.35 55.56 13.43
CA GLN A 588 -6.22 55.29 11.99
C GLN A 588 -4.87 54.69 11.58
N GLU A 589 -3.81 54.92 12.33
CA GLU A 589 -2.48 54.34 12.10
C GLU A 589 -2.42 52.80 12.23
N PHE A 590 -3.33 52.19 12.99
CA PHE A 590 -3.50 50.74 13.13
C PHE A 590 -4.52 50.15 12.16
N ARG A 591 -5.22 51.00 11.40
CA ARG A 591 -6.08 50.53 10.33
C ARG A 591 -5.21 49.93 9.23
N VAL A 592 -5.48 48.68 8.90
CA VAL A 592 -4.72 47.96 7.89
C VAL A 592 -5.37 48.16 6.53
N ASP A 593 -4.75 48.98 5.69
CA ASP A 593 -5.03 48.95 4.26
C ASP A 593 -4.40 47.70 3.65
N ARG A 594 -5.25 46.80 3.13
CA ARG A 594 -4.81 45.49 2.67
C ARG A 594 -3.78 45.57 1.55
N ILE A 595 -3.90 46.55 0.64
CA ILE A 595 -2.99 46.68 -0.50
C ILE A 595 -1.61 47.13 0.00
N SER A 596 -1.58 48.19 0.81
CA SER A 596 -0.34 48.74 1.38
C SER A 596 0.38 47.73 2.25
N ALA A 597 -0.35 47.03 3.13
CA ALA A 597 0.23 46.02 4.00
C ALA A 597 0.72 44.78 3.23
N CYS A 598 0.01 44.35 2.17
CA CYS A 598 0.53 43.31 1.27
C CYS A 598 1.83 43.74 0.58
N ASN A 599 1.93 45.00 0.14
CA ASN A 599 3.17 45.50 -0.48
C ASN A 599 4.33 45.54 0.53
N MET A 600 4.06 45.98 1.76
CA MET A 600 5.06 45.96 2.83
C MET A 600 5.58 44.54 3.13
N LEU A 601 4.70 43.54 3.22
CA LEU A 601 5.13 42.14 3.40
C LEU A 601 5.96 41.63 2.21
N LYS A 602 5.58 41.98 0.97
CA LYS A 602 6.37 41.62 -0.22
C LYS A 602 7.77 42.20 -0.14
N GLU A 603 7.87 43.50 0.12
CA GLU A 603 9.14 44.21 0.22
C GLU A 603 9.99 43.67 1.38
N ALA A 604 9.38 43.36 2.52
CA ALA A 604 10.07 42.74 3.65
C ALA A 604 10.60 41.34 3.32
N CYS A 605 9.83 40.48 2.63
CA CYS A 605 10.31 39.19 2.15
C CYS A 605 11.51 39.34 1.20
N MET A 606 11.46 40.32 0.29
CA MET A 606 12.56 40.60 -0.64
C MET A 606 13.82 41.10 0.07
N ALA A 607 13.66 42.07 0.98
CA ALA A 607 14.74 42.58 1.81
C ALA A 607 15.41 41.47 2.62
N TYR A 608 14.61 40.54 3.15
CA TYR A 608 15.12 39.39 3.91
C TYR A 608 15.94 38.42 3.05
N PHE A 609 15.47 38.09 1.84
CA PHE A 609 16.27 37.26 0.92
C PHE A 609 17.60 37.91 0.58
N VAL A 610 17.61 39.22 0.28
CA VAL A 610 18.84 39.95 -0.02
C VAL A 610 19.82 39.90 1.16
N TYR A 611 19.32 40.06 2.38
CA TYR A 611 20.13 39.95 3.60
C TYR A 611 20.74 38.55 3.76
N VAL A 612 19.93 37.49 3.70
CA VAL A 612 20.40 36.10 3.85
C VAL A 612 21.40 35.72 2.74
N ALA A 613 21.22 36.24 1.52
CA ALA A 613 22.16 36.02 0.43
C ALA A 613 23.55 36.64 0.67
N GLN A 614 23.60 37.74 1.41
CA GLN A 614 24.81 38.51 1.69
C GLN A 614 25.47 38.13 3.03
N ALA A 615 24.75 37.41 3.90
CA ALA A 615 25.27 36.96 5.18
C ALA A 615 26.36 35.89 5.01
N PRO A 616 27.39 35.88 5.89
CA PRO A 616 28.36 34.79 5.92
C PRO A 616 27.66 33.46 6.25
N PRO A 617 28.23 32.31 5.82
CA PRO A 617 27.65 31.00 6.08
C PRO A 617 27.54 30.77 7.60
N PRO A 618 26.40 30.25 8.08
CA PRO A 618 26.13 30.07 9.51
C PRO A 618 27.16 29.11 10.14
N PRO A 619 27.58 29.32 11.40
CA PRO A 619 28.48 28.42 12.11
C PRO A 619 27.82 27.08 12.50
N THR A 620 26.49 27.01 12.49
CA THR A 620 25.69 25.81 12.77
C THR A 620 25.31 25.06 11.49
N GLN A 621 25.15 23.72 11.56
CA GLN A 621 24.67 22.91 10.43
C GLN A 621 23.20 23.17 10.04
N ASP A 622 22.45 23.92 10.85
CA ASP A 622 21.05 24.28 10.59
C ASP A 622 20.89 25.80 10.39
N PRO A 623 20.73 26.28 9.15
CA PRO A 623 20.54 27.70 8.87
C PRO A 623 19.22 28.27 9.37
N PHE A 624 18.23 27.42 9.65
CA PHE A 624 16.92 27.86 10.15
C PHE A 624 16.96 28.30 11.61
N HIS A 625 18.05 27.99 12.34
CA HIS A 625 18.26 28.46 13.70
C HIS A 625 18.82 29.90 13.76
N GLU A 626 19.63 30.30 12.76
CA GLU A 626 20.20 31.67 12.71
C GLU A 626 19.27 32.68 12.02
N PHE A 627 18.46 32.17 11.09
CA PHE A 627 17.49 32.92 10.29
C PHE A 627 16.08 32.34 10.50
N ALA A 628 15.42 32.73 11.59
CA ALA A 628 14.14 32.15 12.00
C ALA A 628 13.04 32.38 10.96
N LEU A 629 13.02 33.56 10.32
CA LEU A 629 12.03 33.90 9.29
C LEU A 629 12.27 33.19 7.93
N LEU A 630 13.47 32.64 7.70
CA LEU A 630 13.86 32.04 6.42
C LEU A 630 12.94 30.92 5.98
N ARG A 631 12.53 30.05 6.90
CA ARG A 631 11.64 28.91 6.58
C ARG A 631 10.28 29.37 6.08
N TYR A 632 9.74 30.41 6.70
CA TYR A 632 8.48 30.99 6.26
C TYR A 632 8.62 31.67 4.91
N VAL A 633 9.62 32.54 4.75
CA VAL A 633 9.81 33.34 3.53
C VAL A 633 10.12 32.44 2.33
N SER A 634 10.99 31.43 2.48
CA SER A 634 11.31 30.49 1.40
C SER A 634 10.11 29.68 0.91
N THR A 635 9.18 29.35 1.79
CA THR A 635 7.99 28.55 1.48
C THR A 635 6.83 29.41 0.93
N TYR A 636 6.63 30.60 1.52
CA TYR A 636 5.41 31.40 1.31
C TYR A 636 5.63 32.73 0.57
N TRP A 637 6.84 33.05 0.10
CA TRP A 637 7.05 34.22 -0.76
C TRP A 637 6.17 34.23 -2.02
N PRO A 638 5.86 33.12 -2.72
CA PRO A 638 5.03 33.17 -3.92
C PRO A 638 3.60 33.60 -3.60
N TYR A 639 3.12 33.25 -2.39
CA TYR A 639 1.82 33.67 -1.90
C TYR A 639 1.74 35.19 -1.74
N HIS A 640 2.79 35.81 -1.19
CA HIS A 640 2.85 37.26 -1.04
C HIS A 640 3.03 37.97 -2.38
N MET A 641 3.73 37.35 -3.33
CA MET A 641 4.03 37.92 -4.65
C MET A 641 2.91 37.75 -5.70
N ALA A 642 1.82 37.03 -5.38
CA ALA A 642 0.72 36.82 -6.31
C ALA A 642 0.09 38.16 -6.79
N GLY A 643 0.28 38.48 -8.08
CA GLY A 643 -0.22 39.71 -8.71
C GLY A 643 0.83 40.78 -9.04
N VAL A 644 2.12 40.46 -8.96
CA VAL A 644 3.25 41.35 -9.31
C VAL A 644 3.59 41.25 -10.82
N LYS A 645 4.26 42.28 -11.37
CA LYS A 645 4.76 42.26 -12.75
C LYS A 645 5.90 41.25 -12.88
N ARG A 646 5.93 40.51 -13.99
CA ARG A 646 6.88 39.41 -14.31
C ARG A 646 8.37 39.68 -14.03
N HIS A 647 8.81 40.94 -14.04
CA HIS A 647 10.22 41.31 -13.87
C HIS A 647 10.72 41.13 -12.43
N ASP A 648 9.88 41.42 -11.42
CA ASP A 648 10.25 41.31 -10.01
C ASP A 648 10.18 39.85 -9.51
N GLU A 649 9.30 39.04 -10.10
CA GLU A 649 9.24 37.58 -9.84
C GLU A 649 10.54 36.86 -10.22
N VAL A 650 11.15 37.26 -11.35
CA VAL A 650 12.41 36.67 -11.86
C VAL A 650 13.59 37.02 -10.95
N LEU A 651 13.63 38.25 -10.42
CA LEU A 651 14.69 38.69 -9.51
C LEU A 651 14.64 37.94 -8.17
N VAL A 652 13.43 37.75 -7.62
CA VAL A 652 13.24 37.00 -6.37
C VAL A 652 13.55 35.52 -6.56
N GLN A 653 13.15 34.95 -7.70
CA GLN A 653 13.52 33.59 -8.08
C GLN A 653 15.06 33.43 -8.16
N TYR A 654 15.72 34.34 -8.86
CA TYR A 654 17.18 34.34 -8.96
C TYR A 654 17.89 34.45 -7.60
N LEU A 655 17.40 35.32 -6.71
CA LEU A 655 17.94 35.48 -5.35
C LEU A 655 17.69 34.23 -4.50
N ALA A 656 16.49 33.65 -4.52
CA ALA A 656 16.16 32.44 -3.78
C ALA A 656 17.06 31.26 -4.20
N VAL A 657 17.22 31.02 -5.50
CA VAL A 657 18.10 29.95 -6.01
C VAL A 657 19.55 30.17 -5.63
N ASN A 658 20.05 31.41 -5.71
CA ASN A 658 21.42 31.71 -5.28
C ASN A 658 21.65 31.48 -3.78
N ILE A 659 20.68 31.80 -2.92
CA ILE A 659 20.79 31.55 -1.47
C ILE A 659 20.89 30.06 -1.18
N PHE A 660 20.06 29.24 -1.82
CA PHE A 660 20.06 27.79 -1.65
C PHE A 660 21.28 27.11 -2.27
N GLN A 661 21.82 27.65 -3.37
CA GLN A 661 22.98 27.07 -4.08
C GLN A 661 24.34 27.52 -3.53
N ASN A 662 24.50 28.79 -3.11
CA ASN A 662 25.81 29.37 -2.82
C ASN A 662 26.09 29.62 -1.32
N SER A 663 25.08 29.85 -0.48
CA SER A 663 25.30 30.32 0.90
C SER A 663 25.04 29.26 1.98
N LEU A 664 24.21 28.23 1.70
CA LEU A 664 23.73 27.29 2.71
C LEU A 664 24.20 25.84 2.55
N GLY A 665 24.76 25.43 1.41
CA GLY A 665 25.27 24.06 1.21
C GLY A 665 24.24 22.94 1.40
N VAL A 666 22.93 23.25 1.44
CA VAL A 666 21.85 22.27 1.65
C VAL A 666 21.43 21.70 0.30
N SER A 667 21.72 20.42 0.07
CA SER A 667 21.09 19.65 -1.02
C SER A 667 19.59 19.53 -0.74
N LEU A 668 18.75 19.97 -1.68
CA LEU A 668 17.29 19.83 -1.63
C LEU A 668 16.90 18.36 -1.84
N GLU A 669 17.12 17.51 -0.85
CA GLU A 669 16.43 16.23 -0.74
C GLU A 669 15.31 16.34 0.30
N GLN A 670 14.07 16.22 -0.20
CA GLN A 670 12.81 16.06 0.52
C GLN A 670 12.07 17.34 0.99
N GLY A 671 10.98 17.64 0.28
CA GLY A 671 9.77 18.19 0.90
C GLY A 671 9.34 19.60 0.45
N VAL A 672 8.27 19.63 -0.32
CA VAL A 672 7.30 20.74 -0.46
C VAL A 672 7.78 21.98 -1.22
N ILE A 673 7.70 21.93 -2.55
CA ILE A 673 7.35 23.09 -3.38
C ILE A 673 6.17 22.70 -4.25
N GLY A 674 5.01 23.28 -3.95
CA GLY A 674 3.80 23.15 -4.75
C GLY A 674 3.86 23.99 -6.03
N ASP A 675 3.19 23.46 -7.05
CA ASP A 675 2.90 24.03 -8.37
C ASP A 675 2.84 25.57 -8.48
N ASN A 676 3.84 26.21 -9.12
CA ASN A 676 3.68 27.03 -10.32
C ASN A 676 4.96 27.81 -10.70
N LYS A 677 5.35 27.64 -11.96
CA LYS A 677 6.08 28.55 -12.88
C LYS A 677 7.17 29.47 -12.31
N GLY A 678 8.39 29.17 -12.73
CA GLY A 678 9.37 30.16 -13.16
C GLY A 678 10.78 29.74 -12.83
N TYR A 679 11.53 29.27 -13.85
CA TYR A 679 12.98 29.42 -13.97
C TYR A 679 13.35 29.19 -15.44
N PHE A 680 13.53 30.29 -16.15
CA PHE A 680 14.50 30.40 -17.23
C PHE A 680 14.99 31.85 -17.16
N LEU A 681 16.29 32.04 -16.89
CA LEU A 681 17.21 32.80 -17.74
C LEU A 681 18.51 33.09 -16.98
N ALA A 682 19.52 32.24 -17.20
CA ALA A 682 20.89 32.68 -17.43
C ALA A 682 21.65 31.53 -18.09
N ASN A 683 21.86 31.67 -19.40
CA ASN A 683 22.72 30.87 -20.30
C ASN A 683 22.05 29.74 -21.10
N GLU A 684 21.95 30.04 -22.40
CA GLU A 684 21.78 29.14 -23.56
C GLU A 684 20.38 28.61 -23.91
N LEU A 685 19.79 29.31 -24.89
CA LEU A 685 18.58 29.04 -25.66
C LEU A 685 18.50 27.63 -26.29
N ARG A 686 17.75 26.69 -25.68
CA ARG A 686 16.88 25.68 -26.35
C ARG A 686 15.72 25.26 -25.43
N PHE A 687 14.48 25.54 -25.81
CA PHE A 687 13.26 25.34 -25.00
C PHE A 687 12.86 23.85 -24.81
N PRO A 688 12.45 23.41 -23.58
CA PRO A 688 11.62 22.22 -23.37
C PRO A 688 10.14 22.58 -23.08
N CYS A 689 9.24 21.68 -23.47
CA CYS A 689 7.78 21.87 -23.49
C CYS A 689 7.11 21.68 -22.11
N SER A 690 6.05 22.44 -21.82
CA SER A 690 5.29 22.41 -20.56
C SER A 690 4.29 21.23 -20.47
N ARG A 691 4.04 20.73 -19.25
CA ARG A 691 3.07 19.65 -18.95
C ARG A 691 1.62 20.15 -19.14
N GLY A 692 0.81 19.35 -19.83
CA GLY A 692 -0.64 19.53 -19.96
C GLY A 692 -1.18 19.58 -21.39
N SER A 693 -0.33 19.81 -22.40
CA SER A 693 -0.65 19.61 -23.83
C SER A 693 0.67 19.50 -24.62
N PRO A 694 0.79 18.60 -25.61
CA PRO A 694 2.01 18.52 -26.41
C PRO A 694 2.24 19.84 -27.14
N CYS A 695 3.44 20.41 -27.01
CA CYS A 695 3.82 21.59 -27.78
C CYS A 695 3.75 21.31 -29.29
N GLU A 696 3.63 22.37 -30.09
CA GLU A 696 3.42 22.29 -31.55
C GLU A 696 4.49 21.43 -32.27
N GLN A 697 5.72 21.41 -31.74
CA GLN A 697 6.81 20.58 -32.25
C GLN A 697 6.66 19.09 -31.90
N CYS A 698 6.16 18.77 -30.70
CA CYS A 698 5.82 17.39 -30.30
C CYS A 698 4.56 16.88 -31.03
N ALA A 699 3.58 17.74 -31.30
CA ALA A 699 2.41 17.42 -32.12
C ALA A 699 2.76 17.19 -33.60
N ARG A 700 3.78 17.90 -34.14
CA ARG A 700 4.29 17.67 -35.49
C ARG A 700 5.12 16.39 -35.62
N LEU A 701 5.84 15.99 -34.57
CA LEU A 701 6.74 14.83 -34.58
C LEU A 701 6.04 13.50 -34.25
N SER A 702 4.92 13.53 -33.51
CA SER A 702 4.06 12.35 -33.28
C SER A 702 3.48 11.78 -34.58
N LEU A 703 3.38 12.60 -35.62
CA LEU A 703 2.80 12.24 -36.92
C LEU A 703 3.80 11.58 -37.89
N ARG A 704 5.08 11.42 -37.55
CA ARG A 704 6.13 11.07 -38.55
C ARG A 704 6.94 9.79 -38.36
N ARG A 705 6.72 8.95 -37.33
CA ARG A 705 7.14 7.52 -37.25
C ARG A 705 6.80 6.95 -35.86
N GLN A 706 6.71 5.61 -35.76
CA GLN A 706 6.37 4.76 -34.60
C GLN A 706 7.16 4.98 -33.28
N TRP A 707 7.97 6.04 -33.15
CA TRP A 707 8.80 6.31 -31.98
C TRP A 707 8.10 7.31 -31.05
N ALA A 708 6.99 6.87 -30.45
CA ALA A 708 6.36 7.60 -29.37
C ALA A 708 7.11 7.29 -28.07
N LEU A 709 7.98 8.22 -27.64
CA LEU A 709 8.29 8.57 -26.25
C LEU A 709 9.52 9.50 -26.24
N ARG A 710 9.26 10.81 -26.24
CA ARG A 710 10.19 11.77 -25.68
C ARG A 710 9.45 12.54 -24.58
N PRO A 711 9.54 12.14 -23.31
CA PRO A 711 9.31 13.06 -22.21
C PRO A 711 10.48 14.06 -22.21
N CYS A 712 10.19 15.34 -22.04
CA CYS A 712 11.21 16.33 -21.73
C CYS A 712 11.83 15.97 -20.36
N LEU A 713 13.09 15.53 -20.37
CA LEU A 713 13.92 15.09 -19.24
C LEU A 713 14.60 16.32 -18.60
N ASP A 714 14.73 16.43 -17.27
CA ASP A 714 15.79 15.70 -16.55
C ASP A 714 15.45 15.00 -15.21
N ASP A 715 14.28 15.20 -14.57
CA ASP A 715 14.10 14.70 -13.17
C ASP A 715 13.19 13.47 -12.96
N CYS A 716 12.80 12.71 -13.99
CA CYS A 716 11.72 11.71 -13.83
C CYS A 716 12.00 10.30 -14.36
N ILE A 717 13.21 9.92 -14.78
CA ILE A 717 13.45 8.58 -15.36
C ILE A 717 14.34 7.69 -14.50
N GLY A 718 15.28 8.24 -13.70
CA GLY A 718 16.07 7.46 -12.74
C GLY A 718 15.22 6.73 -11.69
N SER A 719 14.06 7.32 -11.31
CA SER A 719 13.08 6.78 -10.35
C SER A 719 11.95 5.92 -10.96
N GLN A 720 12.04 5.59 -12.26
CA GLN A 720 11.05 4.74 -12.93
C GLN A 720 11.52 3.30 -13.17
N LEU A 721 12.82 3.00 -13.15
CA LEU A 721 13.32 1.64 -13.34
C LEU A 721 13.30 0.84 -12.03
N ASP A 722 13.63 1.48 -10.92
CA ASP A 722 13.58 0.89 -9.56
C ASP A 722 12.15 0.53 -9.14
N SER A 723 11.14 1.33 -9.50
CA SER A 723 9.72 0.99 -9.30
C SER A 723 9.24 -0.22 -10.11
N ARG A 724 10.02 -0.71 -11.08
CA ARG A 724 9.70 -1.90 -11.89
C ARG A 724 10.28 -3.21 -11.35
N HIS A 725 10.96 -3.21 -10.20
CA HIS A 725 11.55 -4.41 -9.58
C HIS A 725 10.57 -5.59 -9.40
N HIS A 726 9.26 -5.33 -9.23
CA HIS A 726 8.22 -6.36 -9.15
C HIS A 726 8.11 -7.28 -10.38
N PHE A 727 8.66 -6.91 -11.55
CA PHE A 727 8.67 -7.76 -12.73
C PHE A 727 9.81 -8.78 -12.76
N LEU A 728 10.89 -8.52 -12.01
CA LEU A 728 11.95 -9.49 -11.70
C LEU A 728 11.59 -10.35 -10.48
N VAL A 729 10.52 -9.98 -9.78
CA VAL A 729 10.12 -10.58 -8.52
C VAL A 729 8.61 -10.79 -8.53
N PRO A 730 8.08 -11.71 -9.37
CA PRO A 730 6.65 -11.79 -9.63
C PRO A 730 5.88 -12.33 -8.42
N ASP A 731 4.81 -11.66 -7.99
CA ASP A 731 3.98 -12.05 -6.84
C ASP A 731 3.52 -13.53 -6.87
N TYR A 732 3.36 -14.07 -8.09
CA TYR A 732 3.07 -15.48 -8.38
C TYR A 732 4.12 -16.47 -7.83
N LEU A 733 5.41 -16.17 -7.97
CA LEU A 733 6.54 -16.93 -7.40
C LEU A 733 6.74 -16.64 -5.90
N MET A 734 6.34 -15.44 -5.47
CA MET A 734 6.66 -14.82 -4.18
C MET A 734 5.85 -15.31 -3.00
N SER A 735 4.60 -15.71 -3.24
CA SER A 735 3.72 -16.16 -2.18
C SER A 735 4.35 -17.29 -1.34
N HIS A 736 5.23 -18.11 -1.91
CA HIS A 736 5.87 -19.22 -1.18
C HIS A 736 7.10 -18.82 -0.36
N PHE A 737 7.76 -17.71 -0.68
CA PHE A 737 8.92 -17.18 0.02
C PHE A 737 8.58 -15.91 0.81
N ALA A 738 7.33 -15.79 1.26
CA ALA A 738 6.93 -14.77 2.23
C ALA A 738 7.13 -15.31 3.65
N LYS A 739 7.69 -14.50 4.54
CA LYS A 739 7.93 -14.87 5.96
C LYS A 739 6.69 -15.50 6.61
N ALA A 740 5.53 -14.89 6.44
CA ALA A 740 4.25 -15.38 6.97
C ALA A 740 3.83 -16.75 6.39
N ASN A 741 4.07 -17.01 5.10
CA ASN A 741 3.67 -18.27 4.46
C ASN A 741 4.65 -19.39 4.78
N VAL A 742 5.94 -19.09 4.94
CA VAL A 742 6.93 -20.05 5.46
C VAL A 742 6.59 -20.40 6.91
N GLU A 743 6.33 -19.41 7.78
CA GLU A 743 5.91 -19.59 9.19
C GLU A 743 4.61 -20.40 9.31
N GLN A 744 3.61 -20.10 8.49
CA GLN A 744 2.35 -20.84 8.45
C GLN A 744 2.54 -22.27 7.94
N PHE A 745 3.43 -22.48 6.97
CA PHE A 745 3.78 -23.81 6.48
C PHE A 745 4.44 -24.66 7.57
N VAL A 746 5.32 -24.09 8.41
CA VAL A 746 5.88 -24.76 9.60
C VAL A 746 4.76 -25.17 10.55
N ALA A 747 3.93 -24.21 10.94
CA ALA A 747 2.94 -24.38 12.00
C ALA A 747 1.89 -25.43 11.64
N ARG A 748 1.56 -25.54 10.34
CA ARG A 748 0.61 -26.53 9.81
C ARG A 748 1.16 -27.96 9.85
N ASN A 749 2.48 -28.15 9.74
CA ASN A 749 3.06 -29.46 9.44
C ASN A 749 4.01 -30.00 10.54
N ALA A 750 4.49 -29.15 11.45
CA ALA A 750 5.30 -29.52 12.61
C ALA A 750 4.53 -29.30 13.93
N SER A 751 4.80 -30.14 14.93
CA SER A 751 4.22 -30.03 16.28
C SER A 751 5.16 -29.38 17.30
N SER A 752 6.47 -29.55 17.14
CA SER A 752 7.49 -29.00 18.04
C SER A 752 8.86 -28.91 17.37
N TRP A 753 9.71 -28.05 17.93
CA TRP A 753 11.11 -27.87 17.56
C TRP A 753 12.02 -28.66 18.50
N GLY A 754 13.06 -29.28 17.96
CA GLY A 754 14.10 -29.93 18.73
C GLY A 754 15.02 -28.93 19.43
N THR A 755 15.76 -29.40 20.43
CA THR A 755 16.65 -28.58 21.27
C THR A 755 18.13 -28.74 20.95
N LYS A 756 18.50 -29.72 20.12
CA LYS A 756 19.88 -29.98 19.71
C LYS A 756 20.16 -29.34 18.36
N TYR A 757 21.14 -28.44 18.36
CA TYR A 757 21.64 -27.78 17.15
C TYR A 757 22.78 -28.59 16.55
N PHE A 758 22.81 -28.66 15.22
CA PHE A 758 23.95 -29.19 14.49
C PHE A 758 24.07 -28.53 13.11
N LEU A 759 25.29 -28.48 12.60
CA LEU A 759 25.60 -27.87 11.32
C LEU A 759 25.39 -28.86 10.19
N ILE A 760 24.58 -28.50 9.20
CA ILE A 760 24.48 -29.24 7.94
C ILE A 760 25.17 -28.48 6.82
N ARG A 761 25.72 -29.22 5.87
CA ARG A 761 26.21 -28.67 4.60
C ARG A 761 25.34 -29.20 3.46
N MET A 762 25.06 -28.31 2.53
CA MET A 762 24.18 -28.53 1.40
C MET A 762 24.90 -28.23 0.09
N ASP A 763 24.79 -29.18 -0.82
CA ASP A 763 25.25 -29.10 -2.19
C ASP A 763 24.12 -28.58 -3.09
N TRP A 764 24.48 -27.64 -3.96
CA TRP A 764 23.60 -27.08 -4.99
C TRP A 764 24.24 -27.14 -6.39
N GLY A 765 25.36 -27.86 -6.53
CA GLY A 765 26.14 -28.01 -7.76
C GLY A 765 27.42 -27.18 -7.81
N TYR A 766 27.83 -26.56 -6.69
CA TYR A 766 29.00 -25.68 -6.61
C TYR A 766 29.98 -26.15 -5.54
N ARG A 767 31.30 -26.02 -5.79
CA ARG A 767 32.35 -26.62 -4.95
C ARG A 767 32.34 -26.22 -3.47
N LYS A 768 31.85 -25.02 -3.14
CA LYS A 768 31.71 -24.55 -1.76
C LYS A 768 30.29 -24.84 -1.27
N PHE A 769 30.14 -25.76 -0.33
CA PHE A 769 28.83 -26.09 0.24
C PHE A 769 28.19 -24.90 0.97
N LEU A 770 26.86 -24.83 0.91
CA LEU A 770 26.06 -23.94 1.77
C LEU A 770 25.93 -24.55 3.15
N THR A 771 26.23 -23.78 4.19
CA THR A 771 26.09 -24.25 5.57
C THR A 771 24.87 -23.63 6.24
N ALA A 772 24.23 -24.39 7.12
CA ALA A 772 23.14 -23.90 7.98
C ALA A 772 23.12 -24.67 9.30
N GLU A 773 22.90 -23.94 10.39
CA GLU A 773 22.65 -24.56 11.70
C GLU A 773 21.16 -24.91 11.81
N VAL A 774 20.86 -26.18 12.07
CA VAL A 774 19.50 -26.71 12.05
C VAL A 774 19.17 -27.48 13.33
N VAL A 775 17.87 -27.64 13.57
CA VAL A 775 17.30 -28.51 14.59
C VAL A 775 16.31 -29.48 13.96
N ALA A 776 16.16 -30.66 14.57
CA ALA A 776 15.15 -31.64 14.17
C ALA A 776 13.73 -31.16 14.51
N LEU A 777 12.76 -31.44 13.64
CA LEU A 777 11.34 -31.13 13.83
C LEU A 777 10.53 -32.40 14.06
N THR A 778 9.55 -32.31 14.96
CA THR A 778 8.55 -33.39 15.11
C THR A 778 7.39 -33.14 14.15
N LEU A 779 7.12 -34.08 13.24
CA LEU A 779 6.07 -33.98 12.23
C LEU A 779 4.68 -34.38 12.77
N ARG A 780 3.62 -33.75 12.27
CA ARG A 780 2.23 -34.15 12.53
C ARG A 780 1.83 -35.36 11.68
N SER A 781 0.89 -36.18 12.16
CA SER A 781 0.30 -37.28 11.39
C SER A 781 -0.37 -36.71 10.13
N ASP A 782 0.06 -37.15 8.94
CA ASP A 782 -0.30 -36.66 7.59
C ASP A 782 0.52 -35.49 7.04
N SER A 783 1.68 -35.18 7.62
CA SER A 783 2.59 -34.15 7.11
C SER A 783 3.17 -34.50 5.73
N GLU A 784 2.92 -33.66 4.73
CA GLU A 784 3.60 -33.73 3.43
C GLU A 784 5.11 -33.41 3.56
N MET A 785 5.55 -32.82 4.69
CA MET A 785 6.95 -32.45 4.93
C MET A 785 7.90 -33.61 5.16
N GLY A 786 7.38 -34.82 5.43
CA GLY A 786 8.20 -36.03 5.51
C GLY A 786 8.65 -36.55 4.14
N TYR A 787 8.22 -35.91 3.04
CA TYR A 787 8.40 -36.42 1.70
C TYR A 787 8.85 -35.32 0.72
N GLN A 788 9.74 -35.69 -0.20
CA GLN A 788 10.20 -34.89 -1.32
C GLN A 788 9.86 -35.59 -2.63
N TYR A 789 9.63 -34.82 -3.68
CA TYR A 789 9.47 -35.36 -5.03
C TYR A 789 10.77 -35.13 -5.81
N CYS A 790 11.38 -36.21 -6.30
CA CYS A 790 12.59 -36.16 -7.12
C CYS A 790 12.27 -36.60 -8.54
N GLN A 791 12.80 -35.89 -9.53
CA GLN A 791 12.78 -36.33 -10.92
C GLN A 791 13.85 -37.40 -11.12
N THR A 792 13.53 -38.45 -11.88
CA THR A 792 14.50 -39.47 -12.30
C THR A 792 14.28 -39.77 -13.77
N VAL A 793 15.37 -39.81 -14.53
CA VAL A 793 15.36 -40.18 -15.95
C VAL A 793 15.20 -41.70 -16.03
N LEU A 794 14.10 -42.16 -16.62
CA LEU A 794 13.91 -43.57 -16.97
C LEU A 794 14.42 -43.75 -18.40
N GLN A 795 15.72 -44.06 -18.54
CA GLN A 795 16.44 -44.30 -19.80
C GLN A 795 16.53 -43.10 -20.76
N GLU A 796 17.64 -43.03 -21.50
CA GLU A 796 17.89 -42.04 -22.55
C GLU A 796 16.73 -42.04 -23.57
N GLY A 797 15.87 -41.03 -23.50
CA GLY A 797 14.79 -40.78 -24.47
C GLY A 797 13.34 -40.86 -23.96
N SER A 798 13.06 -41.13 -22.67
CA SER A 798 11.66 -41.25 -22.17
C SER A 798 11.32 -40.25 -21.05
N ARG A 799 10.07 -39.75 -21.08
CA ARG A 799 9.47 -38.75 -20.15
C ARG A 799 9.87 -38.92 -18.68
N LEU A 800 10.20 -37.77 -18.06
CA LEU A 800 10.52 -37.59 -16.63
C LEU A 800 9.43 -38.18 -15.70
N ALA A 801 9.79 -39.23 -14.96
CA ALA A 801 8.97 -39.78 -13.88
C ALA A 801 9.42 -39.21 -12.52
N LEU A 802 8.46 -38.97 -11.62
CA LEU A 802 8.75 -38.46 -10.29
C LEU A 802 8.51 -39.49 -9.21
N LEU A 803 9.53 -39.65 -8.38
CA LEU A 803 9.54 -40.55 -7.24
C LEU A 803 9.40 -39.74 -5.96
N ARG A 804 8.43 -40.13 -5.13
CA ARG A 804 8.26 -39.63 -3.76
C ARG A 804 9.32 -40.29 -2.88
N LYS A 805 10.33 -39.52 -2.44
CA LYS A 805 11.37 -39.92 -1.49
C LYS A 805 11.07 -39.34 -0.11
N GLN A 806 11.65 -39.89 0.96
CA GLN A 806 11.57 -39.26 2.28
C GLN A 806 12.47 -38.01 2.36
N SER A 807 12.05 -37.02 3.14
CA SER A 807 12.77 -35.76 3.38
C SER A 807 13.07 -35.63 4.88
N PRO A 808 14.31 -35.29 5.27
CA PRO A 808 14.63 -35.01 6.67
C PRO A 808 13.82 -33.83 7.21
N PRO A 809 13.15 -33.97 8.37
CA PRO A 809 12.39 -32.90 9.01
C PRO A 809 13.34 -31.95 9.76
N LEU A 810 14.14 -31.17 9.03
CA LEU A 810 15.12 -30.24 9.60
C LEU A 810 14.68 -28.80 9.42
N GLY A 811 14.87 -27.96 10.44
CA GLY A 811 14.56 -26.55 10.39
C GLY A 811 15.51 -25.60 11.08
N ILE A 812 15.51 -24.35 10.62
CA ILE A 812 16.37 -23.28 11.10
C ILE A 812 15.56 -22.42 12.07
N PRO A 813 15.97 -22.27 13.34
CA PRO A 813 15.26 -21.44 14.31
C PRO A 813 15.23 -19.96 13.90
N LEU A 814 14.19 -19.23 14.31
CA LEU A 814 13.96 -17.85 13.91
C LEU A 814 15.10 -16.89 14.31
N ALA A 815 15.77 -17.10 15.44
CA ALA A 815 16.91 -16.27 15.85
C ALA A 815 18.09 -16.36 14.87
N ALA A 816 18.34 -17.56 14.31
CA ALA A 816 19.39 -17.77 13.32
C ALA A 816 19.01 -17.22 11.93
N MET A 817 17.72 -17.00 11.65
CA MET A 817 17.25 -16.46 10.36
C MET A 817 17.71 -15.03 10.10
N ASP A 818 17.85 -14.22 11.17
CA ASP A 818 18.24 -12.82 11.05
C ASP A 818 19.75 -12.70 10.72
N ASP A 819 20.58 -13.61 11.25
CA ASP A 819 22.02 -13.67 10.99
C ASP A 819 22.37 -14.25 9.60
N MET A 820 21.47 -15.07 9.02
CA MET A 820 21.72 -15.72 7.72
C MET A 820 21.83 -14.75 6.55
N GLN A 821 21.14 -13.59 6.58
CA GLN A 821 21.23 -12.62 5.48
C GLN A 821 22.65 -12.08 5.32
N TYR A 822 23.33 -11.82 6.44
CA TYR A 822 24.72 -11.35 6.42
C TYR A 822 25.67 -12.43 5.89
N ILE A 823 25.56 -13.66 6.43
CA ILE A 823 26.40 -14.80 6.03
C ILE A 823 26.23 -15.12 4.55
N TYR A 824 24.99 -15.18 4.05
CA TYR A 824 24.73 -15.48 2.64
C TYR A 824 25.09 -14.33 1.70
N SER A 825 25.05 -13.09 2.16
CA SER A 825 25.59 -11.97 1.39
C SER A 825 27.10 -12.09 1.18
N GLN A 826 27.85 -12.47 2.23
CA GLN A 826 29.29 -12.73 2.13
C GLN A 826 29.58 -13.92 1.22
N TYR A 827 28.82 -15.01 1.35
CA TYR A 827 28.96 -16.18 0.48
C TYR A 827 28.80 -15.83 -1.01
N ILE A 828 27.82 -15.00 -1.38
CA ILE A 828 27.65 -14.55 -2.78
C ILE A 828 28.81 -13.66 -3.23
N GLN A 829 29.27 -12.75 -2.37
CA GLN A 829 30.41 -11.86 -2.66
C GLN A 829 31.68 -12.68 -2.92
N ASP A 830 31.94 -13.70 -2.11
CA ASP A 830 33.08 -14.59 -2.26
C ASP A 830 33.07 -15.33 -3.60
N ILE A 831 31.90 -15.75 -4.09
CA ILE A 831 31.78 -16.39 -5.41
C ILE A 831 32.19 -15.41 -6.51
N VAL A 832 31.62 -14.21 -6.50
CA VAL A 832 31.85 -13.22 -7.56
C VAL A 832 33.27 -12.67 -7.53
N GLN A 833 33.86 -12.46 -6.35
CA GLN A 833 35.17 -11.85 -6.20
C GLN A 833 36.32 -12.86 -6.23
N SER A 834 36.11 -14.11 -5.84
CA SER A 834 37.21 -15.09 -5.72
C SER A 834 37.12 -16.24 -6.70
N ASP A 835 35.97 -16.49 -7.33
CA ASP A 835 35.75 -17.75 -8.04
C ASP A 835 34.71 -17.70 -9.18
N LEU A 836 34.70 -16.60 -9.92
CA LEU A 836 33.70 -16.37 -10.96
C LEU A 836 33.85 -17.33 -12.16
N ALA A 837 35.07 -17.74 -12.49
CA ALA A 837 35.35 -18.65 -13.61
C ALA A 837 34.74 -20.06 -13.39
N GLU A 838 34.84 -20.60 -12.17
CA GLU A 838 34.22 -21.88 -11.83
C GLU A 838 32.70 -21.76 -11.68
N TYR A 839 32.20 -20.60 -11.25
CA TYR A 839 30.76 -20.35 -11.22
C TYR A 839 30.11 -20.40 -12.61
N VAL A 840 30.77 -19.88 -13.66
CA VAL A 840 30.20 -19.81 -15.01
C VAL A 840 29.84 -21.20 -15.54
N SER A 841 30.70 -22.20 -15.33
CA SER A 841 30.43 -23.59 -15.75
C SER A 841 29.31 -24.27 -14.95
N VAL A 842 29.00 -23.76 -13.76
CA VAL A 842 27.92 -24.25 -12.89
C VAL A 842 26.58 -23.54 -13.15
N ALA A 843 26.60 -22.36 -13.78
CA ALA A 843 25.39 -21.55 -13.98
C ALA A 843 24.39 -22.18 -14.98
N TYR A 844 24.89 -22.95 -15.96
CA TYR A 844 24.12 -23.51 -17.08
C TYR A 844 24.47 -25.00 -17.40
N PRO A 845 24.30 -25.93 -16.45
CA PRO A 845 24.46 -27.36 -16.70
C PRO A 845 23.28 -27.89 -17.52
N GLU A 846 23.58 -28.75 -18.50
CA GLU A 846 22.60 -29.52 -19.31
C GLU A 846 21.62 -28.64 -20.15
N GLN A 847 22.15 -27.74 -20.99
CA GLN A 847 21.32 -26.94 -21.94
C GLN A 847 21.52 -27.36 -23.40
N GLU A 848 20.54 -27.05 -24.26
CA GLU A 848 20.61 -27.30 -25.71
C GLU A 848 21.64 -26.39 -26.41
N THR A 849 21.93 -25.21 -25.86
CA THR A 849 22.94 -24.27 -26.37
C THR A 849 23.85 -23.77 -25.25
N ASP A 850 25.14 -23.57 -25.54
CA ASP A 850 26.13 -22.98 -24.61
C ASP A 850 26.22 -21.44 -24.74
N PHE A 851 25.22 -20.82 -25.37
CA PHE A 851 25.22 -19.39 -25.70
C PHE A 851 25.22 -18.49 -24.44
N ALA A 852 24.31 -18.74 -23.50
CA ALA A 852 24.21 -17.96 -22.26
C ALA A 852 25.44 -18.14 -21.36
N GLU A 853 26.02 -19.34 -21.34
CA GLU A 853 27.27 -19.64 -20.64
C GLU A 853 28.43 -18.81 -21.21
N ARG A 854 28.62 -18.83 -22.53
CA ARG A 854 29.67 -18.04 -23.20
C ARG A 854 29.51 -16.54 -23.01
N LEU A 855 28.28 -16.02 -23.09
CA LEU A 855 28.00 -14.60 -22.83
C LEU A 855 28.35 -14.19 -21.40
N LEU A 856 27.93 -15.00 -20.41
CA LEU A 856 28.29 -14.77 -19.01
C LEU A 856 29.81 -14.87 -18.81
N GLY A 857 30.48 -15.83 -19.45
CA GLY A 857 31.93 -16.02 -19.40
C GLY A 857 32.71 -14.81 -19.90
N VAL A 858 32.25 -14.16 -20.98
CA VAL A 858 32.88 -12.94 -21.52
C VAL A 858 32.67 -11.73 -20.60
N ILE A 859 31.48 -11.59 -20.00
CA ILE A 859 31.21 -10.53 -19.01
C ILE A 859 32.05 -10.74 -17.74
N SER A 860 32.14 -11.98 -17.26
CA SER A 860 32.96 -12.37 -16.11
C SER A 860 34.44 -12.08 -16.34
N SER A 861 34.95 -12.43 -17.52
CA SER A 861 36.34 -12.14 -17.91
C SER A 861 36.63 -10.64 -17.96
N TYR A 862 35.67 -9.82 -18.42
CA TYR A 862 35.79 -8.36 -18.43
C TYR A 862 35.79 -7.77 -17.01
N TYR A 863 34.93 -8.28 -16.11
CA TYR A 863 34.91 -7.89 -14.71
C TYR A 863 36.22 -8.26 -13.99
N ASP A 864 36.71 -9.49 -14.14
CA ASP A 864 37.97 -9.92 -13.53
C ASP A 864 39.18 -9.12 -14.03
N ALA A 865 39.24 -8.83 -15.34
CA ALA A 865 40.29 -7.98 -15.89
C ALA A 865 40.23 -6.55 -15.33
N SER A 866 39.04 -6.00 -15.08
CA SER A 866 38.87 -4.67 -14.49
C SER A 866 39.24 -4.64 -13.01
N ARG A 867 38.95 -5.73 -12.28
CA ARG A 867 39.28 -5.89 -10.85
C ARG A 867 40.77 -6.05 -10.60
N GLN A 868 41.48 -6.83 -11.43
CA GLN A 868 42.94 -7.00 -11.33
C GLN A 868 43.71 -5.68 -11.52
N MET A 869 43.08 -4.66 -12.13
CA MET A 869 43.63 -3.32 -12.31
C MET A 869 43.14 -2.30 -11.27
N ASP A 870 42.54 -2.75 -10.16
CA ASP A 870 41.98 -1.92 -9.07
C ASP A 870 40.93 -0.89 -9.54
N ASN A 871 40.21 -1.21 -10.62
CA ASN A 871 39.16 -0.38 -11.21
C ASN A 871 37.84 -1.15 -11.27
N GLU A 872 37.49 -1.79 -10.16
CA GLU A 872 36.30 -2.62 -10.03
C GLU A 872 35.02 -1.78 -10.12
N SER A 873 34.08 -2.16 -10.99
CA SER A 873 32.76 -1.53 -11.02
C SER A 873 31.82 -2.18 -10.00
N GLU A 874 31.43 -1.40 -8.99
CA GLU A 874 30.45 -1.83 -8.00
C GLU A 874 29.09 -2.21 -8.65
N LEU A 875 28.69 -1.50 -9.71
CA LEU A 875 27.46 -1.77 -10.44
C LEU A 875 27.49 -3.14 -11.13
N LEU A 876 28.59 -3.48 -11.81
CA LEU A 876 28.74 -4.77 -12.48
C LEU A 876 28.86 -5.92 -11.48
N ARG A 877 29.58 -5.72 -10.37
CA ARG A 877 29.63 -6.72 -9.28
C ARG A 877 28.22 -7.04 -8.79
N ARG A 878 27.42 -6.03 -8.44
CA ARG A 878 26.04 -6.24 -7.95
C ARG A 878 25.14 -6.94 -8.97
N ALA A 879 25.32 -6.66 -10.27
CA ALA A 879 24.60 -7.37 -11.32
C ALA A 879 25.00 -8.86 -11.41
N LEU A 880 26.30 -9.19 -11.27
CA LEU A 880 26.78 -10.57 -11.22
C LEU A 880 26.31 -11.31 -9.96
N GLU A 881 26.33 -10.66 -8.80
CA GLU A 881 25.76 -11.19 -7.55
C GLU A 881 24.26 -11.50 -7.68
N MET A 882 23.53 -10.66 -8.40
CA MET A 882 22.12 -10.86 -8.71
C MET A 882 21.92 -12.09 -9.63
N HIS A 883 22.84 -12.35 -10.56
CA HIS A 883 22.81 -13.57 -11.38
C HIS A 883 23.11 -14.83 -10.54
N VAL A 884 24.15 -14.81 -9.71
CA VAL A 884 24.48 -15.90 -8.76
C VAL A 884 23.28 -16.25 -7.88
N THR A 885 22.66 -15.24 -7.29
CA THR A 885 21.50 -15.44 -6.41
C THR A 885 20.30 -16.03 -7.16
N SER A 886 20.08 -15.65 -8.42
CA SER A 886 19.00 -16.20 -9.25
C SER A 886 19.21 -17.69 -9.54
N VAL A 887 20.45 -18.10 -9.82
CA VAL A 887 20.80 -19.52 -10.01
C VAL A 887 20.63 -20.32 -8.71
N ILE A 888 21.04 -19.78 -7.57
CA ILE A 888 20.85 -20.44 -6.26
C ILE A 888 19.35 -20.65 -5.97
N LEU A 889 18.50 -19.67 -6.28
CA LEU A 889 17.05 -19.77 -6.09
C LEU A 889 16.39 -20.80 -7.02
N GLU A 890 16.94 -21.00 -8.23
CA GLU A 890 16.51 -22.02 -9.18
C GLU A 890 16.85 -23.45 -8.70
N ARG A 891 18.01 -23.64 -8.06
CA ARG A 891 18.57 -24.95 -7.71
C ARG A 891 17.90 -25.63 -6.51
N LYS A 892 18.03 -26.95 -6.43
CA LYS A 892 17.65 -27.76 -5.26
C LYS A 892 18.86 -27.92 -4.34
N PHE A 893 18.65 -27.90 -3.02
CA PHE A 893 19.72 -28.07 -2.04
C PHE A 893 19.69 -29.48 -1.49
N ILE A 894 20.77 -30.23 -1.67
CA ILE A 894 20.90 -31.63 -1.30
C ILE A 894 21.91 -31.74 -0.16
N LEU A 895 21.71 -32.61 0.82
CA LEU A 895 22.70 -32.83 1.87
C LEU A 895 23.96 -33.49 1.29
N ASP A 896 25.13 -32.99 1.70
CA ASP A 896 26.39 -33.67 1.41
C ASP A 896 26.46 -35.01 2.16
N THR A 897 27.31 -35.92 1.69
CA THR A 897 27.42 -37.28 2.23
C THR A 897 27.67 -37.31 3.74
N ASP A 898 28.56 -36.46 4.27
CA ASP A 898 28.87 -36.43 5.71
C ASP A 898 27.67 -35.89 6.51
N SER A 899 27.03 -34.82 6.04
CA SER A 899 25.83 -34.27 6.68
C SER A 899 24.66 -35.24 6.63
N LEU A 900 24.52 -36.03 5.56
CA LEU A 900 23.49 -37.05 5.44
C LEU A 900 23.68 -38.14 6.51
N TYR A 901 24.91 -38.61 6.72
CA TYR A 901 25.22 -39.56 7.79
C TYR A 901 24.94 -38.98 9.17
N GLN A 902 25.35 -37.74 9.43
CA GLN A 902 25.07 -37.06 10.70
C GLN A 902 23.57 -36.93 10.97
N VAL A 903 22.78 -36.56 9.94
CA VAL A 903 21.32 -36.45 10.04
C VAL A 903 20.67 -37.82 10.28
N GLN A 904 21.13 -38.87 9.61
CA GLN A 904 20.62 -40.23 9.78
C GLN A 904 20.92 -40.79 11.17
N ASP A 905 22.12 -40.53 11.70
CA ASP A 905 22.52 -40.91 13.06
C ASP A 905 21.69 -40.16 14.11
N HIS A 906 21.51 -38.84 13.95
CA HIS A 906 20.79 -38.00 14.90
C HIS A 906 19.27 -38.26 14.92
N LEU A 907 18.67 -38.57 13.77
CA LEU A 907 17.23 -38.84 13.64
C LEU A 907 16.88 -40.33 13.79
N HIS A 908 17.88 -41.21 13.89
CA HIS A 908 17.72 -42.66 13.92
C HIS A 908 16.86 -43.21 12.77
N GLN A 909 16.94 -42.58 11.60
CA GLN A 909 16.13 -42.90 10.42
C GLN A 909 16.99 -42.83 9.16
N GLN A 910 16.83 -43.81 8.27
CA GLN A 910 17.52 -43.81 6.99
C GLN A 910 16.80 -42.93 5.96
N TYR A 911 17.59 -42.09 5.30
CA TYR A 911 17.14 -41.23 4.20
C TYR A 911 17.83 -41.61 2.89
N PRO A 912 17.15 -41.53 1.72
CA PRO A 912 17.75 -41.85 0.43
C PRO A 912 18.95 -40.96 0.09
N GLU A 913 19.84 -41.46 -0.78
CA GLU A 913 20.89 -40.62 -1.37
C GLU A 913 20.28 -39.42 -2.12
N GLN A 914 21.00 -38.30 -2.06
CA GLN A 914 20.57 -36.98 -2.53
C GLN A 914 19.31 -36.45 -1.85
N SER A 915 19.23 -36.59 -0.53
CA SER A 915 18.10 -36.06 0.26
C SER A 915 18.19 -34.55 0.49
N ALA A 916 17.07 -33.85 0.27
CA ALA A 916 16.95 -32.42 0.50
C ALA A 916 16.08 -32.14 1.74
N PRO A 917 16.54 -31.33 2.71
CA PRO A 917 15.71 -30.89 3.83
C PRO A 917 14.80 -29.76 3.35
N ILE A 918 13.61 -30.10 2.82
CA ILE A 918 12.71 -29.14 2.14
C ILE A 918 12.40 -27.92 3.00
N TYR A 919 12.29 -28.12 4.31
CA TYR A 919 11.93 -27.06 5.25
C TYR A 919 13.08 -26.06 5.43
N ALA A 920 14.26 -26.51 5.83
CA ALA A 920 15.45 -25.67 5.90
C ALA A 920 15.75 -25.01 4.53
N GLN A 921 15.58 -25.75 3.43
CA GLN A 921 15.73 -25.20 2.08
C GLN A 921 14.79 -24.01 1.80
N ARG A 922 13.50 -24.08 2.19
CA ARG A 922 12.57 -22.96 2.00
C ARG A 922 12.99 -21.72 2.81
N GLN A 923 13.47 -21.93 4.03
CA GLN A 923 13.97 -20.86 4.89
C GLN A 923 15.24 -20.20 4.32
N ILE A 924 16.19 -21.01 3.82
CA ILE A 924 17.40 -20.51 3.17
C ILE A 924 17.05 -19.73 1.90
N LYS A 925 16.14 -20.26 1.08
CA LYS A 925 15.66 -19.55 -0.12
C LYS A 925 14.97 -18.24 0.21
N LEU A 926 14.22 -18.15 1.32
CA LEU A 926 13.67 -16.88 1.82
C LEU A 926 14.77 -15.86 2.14
N ALA A 927 15.88 -16.28 2.77
CA ALA A 927 16.99 -15.37 3.08
C ALA A 927 17.68 -14.84 1.80
N PHE A 928 18.02 -15.73 0.85
CA PHE A 928 18.55 -15.33 -0.46
C PHE A 928 17.59 -14.42 -1.23
N PHE A 929 16.30 -14.70 -1.12
CA PHE A 929 15.25 -13.95 -1.77
C PHE A 929 15.16 -12.49 -1.26
N LEU A 930 15.20 -12.28 0.06
CA LEU A 930 15.18 -10.93 0.65
C LEU A 930 16.42 -10.11 0.25
N LEU A 931 17.60 -10.75 0.20
CA LEU A 931 18.83 -10.13 -0.31
C LEU A 931 18.68 -9.71 -1.78
N GLN A 932 18.06 -10.55 -2.60
CA GLN A 932 17.89 -10.32 -4.03
C GLN A 932 17.00 -9.10 -4.32
N GLN A 933 15.91 -8.90 -3.57
CA GLN A 933 15.03 -7.75 -3.75
C GLN A 933 15.77 -6.42 -3.60
N GLN A 934 16.58 -6.31 -2.54
CA GLN A 934 17.35 -5.10 -2.27
C GLN A 934 18.40 -4.85 -3.37
N ARG A 935 19.06 -5.91 -3.85
CA ARG A 935 20.05 -5.81 -4.94
C ARG A 935 19.41 -5.38 -6.27
N ILE A 936 18.27 -5.97 -6.65
CA ILE A 936 17.55 -5.63 -7.89
C ILE A 936 17.21 -4.14 -7.94
N ILE A 937 16.61 -3.61 -6.87
CA ILE A 937 16.22 -2.19 -6.78
C ILE A 937 17.44 -1.30 -6.98
N LYS A 938 18.56 -1.64 -6.31
CA LYS A 938 19.79 -0.86 -6.38
C LYS A 938 20.44 -0.91 -7.76
N VAL A 939 20.54 -2.10 -8.38
CA VAL A 939 21.11 -2.26 -9.73
C VAL A 939 20.28 -1.51 -10.78
N LEU A 940 18.94 -1.60 -10.73
CA LEU A 940 18.06 -0.90 -11.67
C LEU A 940 18.16 0.63 -11.53
N LYS A 941 18.25 1.13 -10.29
CA LYS A 941 18.45 2.55 -10.00
C LYS A 941 19.80 3.05 -10.50
N ASP A 942 20.88 2.36 -10.13
CA ASP A 942 22.25 2.77 -10.44
C ASP A 942 22.53 2.66 -11.95
N TRP A 943 22.07 1.59 -12.61
CA TRP A 943 22.16 1.45 -14.06
C TRP A 943 21.30 2.50 -14.78
N GLY A 944 20.08 2.75 -14.32
CA GLY A 944 19.22 3.82 -14.82
C GLY A 944 19.92 5.17 -14.77
N ASN A 945 20.44 5.55 -13.59
CA ASN A 945 21.19 6.80 -13.41
C ASN A 945 22.41 6.88 -14.32
N MET A 946 23.17 5.79 -14.45
CA MET A 946 24.30 5.73 -15.37
C MET A 946 23.86 5.97 -16.82
N MET A 947 22.70 5.48 -17.24
CA MET A 947 22.20 5.67 -18.61
C MET A 947 21.77 7.12 -18.93
N TRP A 948 21.53 7.95 -17.92
CA TRP A 948 21.10 9.35 -18.10
C TRP A 948 22.17 10.38 -17.69
N ALA A 949 23.17 10.00 -16.90
CA ALA A 949 24.28 10.87 -16.53
C ALA A 949 25.19 11.22 -17.73
N ILE A 950 25.64 12.48 -17.78
CA ILE A 950 26.69 12.97 -18.69
C ILE A 950 28.01 12.93 -17.90
N ASN A 951 28.62 11.76 -17.81
CA ASN A 951 29.85 11.62 -17.03
C ASN A 951 31.07 11.96 -17.90
N SER A 952 31.71 13.11 -17.66
CA SER A 952 32.89 13.55 -18.43
C SER A 952 34.19 12.88 -17.99
N SER A 953 34.15 12.07 -16.92
CA SER A 953 35.32 11.44 -16.28
C SER A 953 35.61 10.01 -16.76
N ILE A 954 34.61 9.29 -17.30
CA ILE A 954 34.75 7.92 -17.81
C ILE A 954 34.87 7.96 -19.34
N SER A 955 35.79 7.21 -19.91
CA SER A 955 35.91 7.10 -21.35
C SER A 955 34.67 6.40 -21.93
N LYS A 956 34.16 6.91 -23.06
CA LYS A 956 32.88 6.45 -23.65
C LYS A 956 32.84 4.96 -24.01
N ASP A 957 34.01 4.39 -24.29
CA ASP A 957 34.23 2.96 -24.53
C ASP A 957 34.03 2.12 -23.25
N LYS A 958 34.57 2.56 -22.11
CA LYS A 958 34.35 1.92 -20.79
C LYS A 958 32.91 2.03 -20.33
N GLU A 959 32.32 3.21 -20.50
CA GLU A 959 30.91 3.45 -20.15
C GLU A 959 29.97 2.54 -20.97
N TRP A 960 30.25 2.35 -22.27
CA TRP A 960 29.52 1.42 -23.11
C TRP A 960 29.68 -0.03 -22.66
N ALA A 961 30.94 -0.48 -22.45
CA ALA A 961 31.22 -1.87 -22.08
C ALA A 961 30.57 -2.23 -20.72
N LEU A 962 30.62 -1.30 -19.76
CA LEU A 962 29.95 -1.44 -18.47
C LEU A 962 28.42 -1.47 -18.61
N ALA A 963 27.84 -0.52 -19.35
CA ALA A 963 26.39 -0.45 -19.58
C ALA A 963 25.84 -1.70 -20.28
N PHE A 964 26.57 -2.18 -21.29
CA PHE A 964 26.23 -3.39 -22.03
C PHE A 964 26.33 -4.63 -21.15
N SER A 965 27.42 -4.78 -20.39
CA SER A 965 27.62 -5.92 -19.48
C SER A 965 26.51 -6.02 -18.44
N VAL A 966 26.16 -4.91 -17.78
CA VAL A 966 25.07 -4.89 -16.79
C VAL A 966 23.72 -5.20 -17.45
N PHE A 967 23.48 -4.69 -18.66
CA PHE A 967 22.22 -4.95 -19.37
C PHE A 967 22.08 -6.42 -19.81
N VAL A 968 23.14 -7.04 -20.34
CA VAL A 968 23.12 -8.46 -20.68
C VAL A 968 22.94 -9.32 -19.43
N THR A 969 23.61 -9.01 -18.33
CA THR A 969 23.40 -9.72 -17.05
C THR A 969 21.96 -9.57 -16.55
N LEU A 970 21.32 -8.40 -16.70
CA LEU A 970 19.90 -8.22 -16.42
C LEU A 970 19.01 -9.11 -17.30
N ILE A 971 19.33 -9.24 -18.60
CA ILE A 971 18.59 -10.13 -19.51
C ILE A 971 18.70 -11.59 -19.06
N LEU A 972 19.91 -12.05 -18.74
CA LEU A 972 20.13 -13.42 -18.25
C LEU A 972 19.39 -13.68 -16.92
N VAL A 973 19.34 -12.69 -16.03
CA VAL A 973 18.55 -12.76 -14.80
C VAL A 973 17.05 -12.85 -15.07
N ILE A 974 16.52 -12.09 -16.04
CA ILE A 974 15.12 -12.21 -16.48
C ILE A 974 14.84 -13.62 -17.00
N ASP A 975 15.73 -14.17 -17.84
CA ASP A 975 15.57 -15.53 -18.37
C ASP A 975 15.52 -16.58 -17.27
N LYS A 976 16.39 -16.46 -16.26
CA LYS A 976 16.43 -17.35 -15.09
C LYS A 976 15.16 -17.27 -14.24
N ILE A 977 14.62 -16.08 -14.02
CA ILE A 977 13.38 -15.90 -13.25
C ILE A 977 12.18 -16.48 -14.00
N ILE A 978 12.09 -16.28 -15.31
CA ILE A 978 11.02 -16.86 -16.13
C ILE A 978 11.14 -18.39 -16.16
N GLY A 979 12.36 -18.94 -16.25
CA GLY A 979 12.62 -20.37 -16.14
C GLY A 979 12.16 -20.94 -14.80
N ALA A 980 12.49 -20.28 -13.69
CA ALA A 980 12.01 -20.67 -12.36
C ALA A 980 10.48 -20.61 -12.24
N ALA A 981 9.83 -19.58 -12.82
CA ALA A 981 8.37 -19.48 -12.87
C ALA A 981 7.73 -20.63 -13.66
N TYR A 982 8.36 -21.06 -14.75
CA TYR A 982 7.89 -22.18 -15.58
C TYR A 982 7.91 -23.50 -14.81
N TYR A 983 9.05 -23.85 -14.19
CA TYR A 983 9.17 -25.08 -13.39
C TYR A 983 8.19 -25.10 -12.21
N PHE A 984 7.93 -23.93 -11.62
CA PHE A 984 6.95 -23.78 -10.56
C PHE A 984 5.51 -24.03 -11.07
N CYS A 985 5.13 -23.43 -12.21
CA CYS A 985 3.85 -23.63 -12.87
C CYS A 985 3.61 -25.12 -13.20
N GLU A 986 4.57 -25.76 -13.89
CA GLU A 986 4.48 -27.18 -14.26
C GLU A 986 4.44 -28.10 -13.03
N GLY A 987 5.12 -27.74 -11.95
CA GLY A 987 5.03 -28.44 -10.67
C GLY A 987 3.62 -28.42 -10.09
N ARG A 988 2.93 -27.28 -10.12
CA ARG A 988 1.55 -27.15 -9.63
C ARG A 988 0.57 -27.96 -10.46
N ILE A 989 0.71 -27.93 -11.78
CA ILE A 989 -0.11 -28.72 -12.70
C ILE A 989 0.07 -30.22 -12.43
N LYS A 990 1.33 -30.66 -12.30
CA LYS A 990 1.66 -32.08 -12.21
C LYS A 990 1.40 -32.71 -10.83
N TYR A 991 1.65 -31.98 -9.73
CA TYR A 991 1.56 -32.56 -8.36
C TYR A 991 0.38 -32.07 -7.54
N HIS A 992 -0.17 -30.91 -7.84
CA HIS A 992 -1.23 -30.31 -7.03
C HIS A 992 -2.57 -30.22 -7.78
N GLY A 993 -2.68 -30.86 -8.95
CA GLY A 993 -3.93 -31.04 -9.69
C GLY A 993 -4.56 -29.75 -10.21
N TYR A 994 -3.79 -28.66 -10.31
CA TYR A 994 -4.29 -27.39 -10.82
C TYR A 994 -4.65 -27.49 -12.32
N GLN A 995 -5.66 -26.73 -12.74
CA GLN A 995 -6.12 -26.74 -14.13
C GLN A 995 -5.02 -26.25 -15.08
N VAL A 996 -4.60 -27.13 -15.99
CA VAL A 996 -3.52 -26.92 -16.98
C VAL A 996 -3.70 -25.59 -17.72
N GLY A 997 -4.91 -25.33 -18.23
CA GLY A 997 -5.20 -24.16 -19.05
C GLY A 997 -5.11 -22.84 -18.29
N LEU A 998 -5.50 -22.81 -17.01
CA LEU A 998 -5.53 -21.59 -16.21
C LEU A 998 -4.14 -21.22 -15.67
N GLU A 999 -3.39 -22.20 -15.15
CA GLU A 999 -2.03 -21.97 -14.66
C GLU A 999 -1.07 -21.59 -15.78
N ARG A 1000 -1.13 -22.28 -16.93
CA ARG A 1000 -0.31 -21.90 -18.10
C ARG A 1000 -0.70 -20.52 -18.65
N ALA A 1001 -1.97 -20.11 -18.59
CA ALA A 1001 -2.40 -18.77 -19.02
C ALA A 1001 -1.87 -17.66 -18.10
N GLU A 1002 -1.88 -17.85 -16.78
CA GLU A 1002 -1.30 -16.90 -15.82
C GLU A 1002 0.23 -16.80 -15.96
N PHE A 1003 0.92 -17.94 -16.15
CA PHE A 1003 2.33 -17.95 -16.49
C PHE A 1003 2.61 -17.15 -17.78
N GLN A 1004 1.84 -17.37 -18.84
CA GLN A 1004 2.01 -16.64 -20.10
C GLN A 1004 1.74 -15.14 -19.97
N LYS A 1005 0.79 -14.74 -19.12
CA LYS A 1005 0.54 -13.32 -18.80
C LYS A 1005 1.74 -12.69 -18.09
N LEU A 1006 2.35 -13.40 -17.14
CA LEU A 1006 3.57 -12.96 -16.47
C LEU A 1006 4.72 -12.77 -17.48
N VAL A 1007 4.97 -13.75 -18.35
CA VAL A 1007 5.99 -13.67 -19.40
C VAL A 1007 5.80 -12.41 -20.26
N ARG A 1008 4.58 -12.15 -20.73
CA ARG A 1008 4.27 -10.97 -21.55
C ARG A 1008 4.52 -9.66 -20.82
N LEU A 1009 4.13 -9.57 -19.54
CA LEU A 1009 4.32 -8.37 -18.72
C LEU A 1009 5.80 -8.10 -18.46
N THR A 1010 6.58 -9.10 -18.04
CA THR A 1010 8.01 -8.95 -17.80
C THR A 1010 8.76 -8.58 -19.08
N GLN A 1011 8.38 -9.16 -20.22
CA GLN A 1011 8.98 -8.81 -21.52
C GLN A 1011 8.66 -7.37 -21.94
N ARG A 1012 7.39 -6.95 -21.84
CA ARG A 1012 6.95 -5.63 -22.32
C ARG A 1012 7.36 -4.49 -21.39
N GLU A 1013 7.19 -4.66 -20.08
CA GLU A 1013 7.32 -3.57 -19.12
C GLU A 1013 8.76 -3.40 -18.60
N LEU A 1014 9.58 -4.45 -18.66
CA LEU A 1014 10.97 -4.41 -18.20
C LEU A 1014 11.98 -4.61 -19.33
N PHE A 1015 11.94 -5.75 -20.04
CA PHE A 1015 12.95 -6.06 -21.06
C PHE A 1015 12.94 -5.03 -22.21
N ASP A 1016 11.78 -4.75 -22.81
CA ASP A 1016 11.66 -3.78 -23.89
C ASP A 1016 12.02 -2.35 -23.43
N ARG A 1017 11.72 -1.99 -22.18
CA ARG A 1017 12.08 -0.67 -21.62
C ARG A 1017 13.58 -0.52 -21.41
N CYS A 1018 14.24 -1.51 -20.82
CA CYS A 1018 15.71 -1.49 -20.68
C CYS A 1018 16.39 -1.48 -22.06
N LYS A 1019 15.86 -2.27 -23.02
CA LYS A 1019 16.31 -2.27 -24.41
C LYS A 1019 16.18 -0.88 -25.06
N GLU A 1020 15.03 -0.22 -24.92
CA GLU A 1020 14.78 1.14 -25.43
C GLU A 1020 15.76 2.16 -24.86
N ILE A 1021 16.00 2.14 -23.54
CA ILE A 1021 16.92 3.06 -22.86
C ILE A 1021 18.35 2.85 -23.34
N PHE A 1022 18.78 1.59 -23.46
CA PHE A 1022 20.10 1.24 -23.97
C PHE A 1022 20.30 1.73 -25.41
N HIS A 1023 19.32 1.48 -26.28
CA HIS A 1023 19.35 1.99 -27.64
C HIS A 1023 19.31 3.51 -27.72
N TRP A 1024 18.56 4.18 -26.85
CA TRP A 1024 18.49 5.64 -26.88
C TRP A 1024 19.86 6.28 -26.61
N LYS A 1025 20.59 5.79 -25.61
CA LYS A 1025 21.91 6.33 -25.24
C LYS A 1025 22.97 6.06 -26.31
N PHE A 1026 22.98 4.85 -26.87
CA PHE A 1026 24.08 4.38 -27.72
C PHE A 1026 23.74 4.25 -29.23
N LYS A 1027 22.47 4.39 -29.66
CA LYS A 1027 22.01 4.25 -31.06
C LYS A 1027 21.49 5.55 -31.70
N THR A 1028 21.62 6.73 -31.07
CA THR A 1028 21.02 7.97 -31.61
C THR A 1028 21.82 8.59 -32.77
N ARG A 1029 21.24 8.51 -33.98
CA ARG A 1029 21.68 9.21 -35.20
C ARG A 1029 21.69 10.73 -34.99
N LYS A 1030 22.87 11.35 -34.90
CA LYS A 1030 23.04 12.78 -35.20
C LYS A 1030 23.66 12.92 -36.59
N GLY A 1031 22.91 13.47 -37.55
CA GLY A 1031 23.48 13.96 -38.81
C GLY A 1031 23.73 12.95 -39.94
N GLY A 1032 23.03 11.80 -39.98
CA GLY A 1032 23.03 10.91 -41.16
C GLY A 1032 24.25 10.00 -41.34
N LYS A 1033 25.26 10.03 -40.44
CA LYS A 1033 26.27 8.96 -40.33
C LYS A 1033 25.77 7.87 -39.37
N ALA A 1034 26.04 6.60 -39.70
CA ALA A 1034 25.60 5.46 -38.91
C ALA A 1034 26.17 5.52 -37.48
N ALA A 1035 25.35 5.23 -36.47
CA ALA A 1035 25.84 5.01 -35.11
C ALA A 1035 26.72 3.76 -35.11
N CYS A 1036 27.94 3.90 -34.58
CA CYS A 1036 28.89 2.81 -34.41
C CYS A 1036 28.30 1.76 -33.46
N ASN A 1037 28.04 0.55 -33.96
CA ASN A 1037 27.74 -0.62 -33.15
C ASN A 1037 29.04 -1.44 -33.04
N PRO A 1038 29.68 -1.50 -31.86
CA PRO A 1038 30.98 -2.16 -31.72
C PRO A 1038 31.03 -3.64 -32.09
N ILE A 1039 29.93 -4.35 -31.88
CA ILE A 1039 29.82 -5.78 -32.19
C ILE A 1039 29.68 -5.97 -33.72
N ARG A 1040 29.04 -5.02 -34.42
CA ARG A 1040 28.87 -5.07 -35.88
C ARG A 1040 30.06 -4.47 -36.65
N ASP A 1041 30.56 -3.32 -36.18
CA ASP A 1041 31.49 -2.45 -36.89
C ASP A 1041 32.96 -2.66 -36.45
N GLY A 1042 33.19 -3.49 -35.42
CA GLY A 1042 34.51 -3.86 -34.93
C GLY A 1042 35.14 -2.88 -33.94
N ALA A 1043 36.18 -3.35 -33.25
CA ALA A 1043 36.88 -2.56 -32.23
C ALA A 1043 37.57 -1.29 -32.79
N GLU A 1044 37.89 -1.25 -34.09
CA GLU A 1044 38.44 -0.07 -34.78
C GLU A 1044 37.43 1.09 -34.84
N ALA A 1045 36.13 0.78 -34.85
CA ALA A 1045 35.09 1.79 -34.89
C ALA A 1045 35.01 2.60 -33.57
N PHE A 1046 35.45 2.04 -32.43
CA PHE A 1046 35.63 2.78 -31.18
C PHE A 1046 36.81 3.75 -31.20
N GLN A 1047 37.89 3.41 -31.92
CA GLN A 1047 39.08 4.27 -32.06
C GLN A 1047 38.76 5.58 -32.81
N SER A 1048 37.72 5.58 -33.64
CA SER A 1048 37.24 6.80 -34.31
C SER A 1048 36.48 7.77 -33.39
N MET A 1049 36.04 7.32 -32.20
CA MET A 1049 35.23 8.11 -31.25
C MET A 1049 35.97 8.54 -29.97
N SER A 1050 37.18 8.01 -29.70
CA SER A 1050 38.00 8.32 -28.52
C SER A 1050 39.49 8.44 -28.89
N LYS A 1051 40.25 9.32 -28.22
CA LYS A 1051 41.70 9.53 -28.47
C LYS A 1051 42.57 8.33 -28.07
N SER A 1052 42.07 7.47 -27.19
CA SER A 1052 42.64 6.17 -26.82
C SER A 1052 41.49 5.23 -26.40
N VAL A 1053 41.61 3.94 -26.69
CA VAL A 1053 40.62 2.90 -26.34
C VAL A 1053 41.28 1.89 -25.40
N ASP A 1054 40.58 1.50 -24.34
CA ASP A 1054 41.08 0.53 -23.37
C ASP A 1054 41.25 -0.86 -24.02
N LEU A 1055 42.40 -1.50 -23.80
CA LEU A 1055 42.73 -2.82 -24.36
C LEU A 1055 41.76 -3.92 -23.89
N ASN A 1056 41.24 -3.82 -22.66
CA ASN A 1056 40.26 -4.77 -22.13
C ASN A 1056 38.91 -4.64 -22.83
N VAL A 1057 38.52 -3.42 -23.21
CA VAL A 1057 37.28 -3.18 -24.00
C VAL A 1057 37.44 -3.73 -25.42
N ILE A 1058 38.61 -3.58 -26.03
CA ILE A 1058 38.90 -4.17 -27.36
C ILE A 1058 38.80 -5.70 -27.30
N ARG A 1059 39.39 -6.32 -26.28
CA ARG A 1059 39.32 -7.78 -26.08
C ARG A 1059 37.87 -8.23 -25.86
N PHE A 1060 37.14 -7.56 -24.96
CA PHE A 1060 35.73 -7.82 -24.69
C PHE A 1060 34.87 -7.76 -25.96
N VAL A 1061 35.05 -6.73 -26.79
CA VAL A 1061 34.31 -6.60 -28.06
C VAL A 1061 34.65 -7.73 -29.03
N LYS A 1062 35.93 -8.10 -29.17
CA LYS A 1062 36.35 -9.23 -30.03
C LYS A 1062 35.75 -10.55 -29.58
N ASP A 1063 35.76 -10.82 -28.27
CA ASP A 1063 35.21 -12.04 -27.71
C ASP A 1063 33.68 -12.10 -27.94
N LEU A 1064 32.98 -10.98 -27.80
CA LEU A 1064 31.55 -10.88 -28.18
C LEU A 1064 31.31 -11.08 -29.68
N GLN A 1065 32.18 -10.56 -30.55
CA GLN A 1065 32.07 -10.75 -32.00
C GLN A 1065 32.24 -12.22 -32.40
N ASN A 1066 33.17 -12.93 -31.75
CA ASN A 1066 33.36 -14.36 -31.97
C ASN A 1066 32.12 -15.15 -31.56
N ILE A 1067 31.55 -14.87 -30.37
CA ILE A 1067 30.30 -15.52 -29.92
C ILE A 1067 29.16 -15.22 -30.90
N VAL A 1068 28.95 -13.97 -31.28
CA VAL A 1068 27.87 -13.62 -32.23
C VAL A 1068 28.06 -14.28 -33.59
N GLY A 1069 29.31 -14.46 -34.04
CA GLY A 1069 29.65 -15.18 -35.26
C GLY A 1069 29.37 -16.69 -35.17
N ASP A 1070 29.76 -17.32 -34.07
CA ASP A 1070 29.54 -18.76 -33.82
C ASP A 1070 28.04 -19.11 -33.79
N PHE A 1071 27.20 -18.20 -33.26
CA PHE A 1071 25.74 -18.39 -33.13
C PHE A 1071 24.93 -17.56 -34.15
N GLU A 1072 25.52 -17.19 -35.29
CA GLU A 1072 24.88 -16.29 -36.27
C GLU A 1072 23.55 -16.86 -36.81
N GLN A 1073 23.47 -18.19 -36.99
CA GLN A 1073 22.26 -18.87 -37.44
C GLN A 1073 21.13 -18.80 -36.41
N ASP A 1074 21.45 -19.02 -35.13
CA ASP A 1074 20.47 -18.97 -34.03
C ASP A 1074 19.97 -17.55 -33.82
N VAL A 1075 20.87 -16.56 -33.81
CA VAL A 1075 20.52 -15.14 -33.74
C VAL A 1075 19.62 -14.72 -34.92
N ARG A 1076 19.82 -15.26 -36.12
CA ARG A 1076 19.01 -14.94 -37.31
C ARG A 1076 17.69 -15.70 -37.38
N SER A 1077 17.61 -16.93 -36.87
CA SER A 1077 16.41 -17.78 -36.95
C SER A 1077 15.18 -17.13 -36.30
N TYR A 1078 15.39 -16.41 -35.19
CA TYR A 1078 14.38 -15.64 -34.47
C TYR A 1078 13.82 -14.41 -35.25
N ARG A 1079 14.31 -14.10 -36.47
CA ARG A 1079 13.65 -13.14 -37.39
C ARG A 1079 12.33 -13.63 -37.97
N SER A 1080 12.13 -14.95 -38.04
CA SER A 1080 11.07 -15.57 -38.85
C SER A 1080 9.86 -16.06 -38.04
N SER A 1081 10.04 -16.35 -36.75
CA SER A 1081 9.00 -16.88 -35.86
C SER A 1081 8.28 -15.77 -35.08
N ARG A 1082 7.62 -14.83 -35.77
CA ARG A 1082 6.65 -13.93 -35.12
C ARG A 1082 5.28 -14.58 -34.87
N GLN A 1083 5.08 -15.85 -35.25
CA GLN A 1083 3.75 -16.48 -35.32
C GLN A 1083 3.50 -17.73 -34.48
N ASP A 1084 4.48 -18.36 -33.83
CA ASP A 1084 4.21 -19.46 -32.89
C ASP A 1084 4.76 -19.12 -31.49
N MET A 1085 3.87 -18.58 -30.65
CA MET A 1085 4.10 -18.25 -29.24
C MET A 1085 3.76 -19.42 -28.29
N ASP A 1086 3.83 -20.66 -28.78
CA ASP A 1086 3.46 -21.89 -28.06
C ASP A 1086 4.65 -22.83 -27.80
N SER A 1087 5.89 -22.32 -27.79
CA SER A 1087 7.03 -23.10 -27.29
C SER A 1087 6.96 -23.19 -25.75
N GLU A 1088 7.04 -24.42 -25.23
CA GLU A 1088 7.38 -24.68 -23.83
C GLU A 1088 8.70 -23.95 -23.52
N TYR A 1089 8.68 -23.03 -22.56
CA TYR A 1089 9.81 -22.14 -22.29
C TYR A 1089 10.96 -22.94 -21.65
N THR A 1090 11.97 -23.33 -22.44
CA THR A 1090 13.13 -24.12 -21.96
C THR A 1090 14.50 -23.56 -22.32
N ASP A 1091 14.59 -22.44 -23.05
CA ASP A 1091 15.85 -21.93 -23.58
C ASP A 1091 16.38 -20.73 -22.76
N ALA A 1092 17.56 -20.88 -22.12
CA ALA A 1092 18.19 -19.80 -21.38
C ALA A 1092 19.11 -19.01 -22.32
N GLY A 1093 18.84 -17.72 -22.47
CA GLY A 1093 19.48 -16.88 -23.48
C GLY A 1093 18.55 -16.48 -24.63
N ARG A 1094 17.29 -16.96 -24.65
CA ARG A 1094 16.27 -16.56 -25.64
C ARG A 1094 16.12 -15.04 -25.74
N LEU A 1095 15.99 -14.34 -24.61
CA LEU A 1095 15.84 -12.88 -24.63
C LEU A 1095 17.14 -12.18 -25.06
N ALA A 1096 18.30 -12.77 -24.78
CA ALA A 1096 19.58 -12.27 -25.26
C ALA A 1096 19.71 -12.43 -26.78
N LEU A 1097 19.27 -13.55 -27.35
CA LEU A 1097 19.20 -13.77 -28.81
C LEU A 1097 18.26 -12.78 -29.49
N ILE A 1098 17.06 -12.55 -28.90
CA ILE A 1098 16.10 -11.54 -29.39
C ILE A 1098 16.73 -10.14 -29.38
N PHE A 1099 17.36 -9.76 -28.26
CA PHE A 1099 18.03 -8.47 -28.15
C PHE A 1099 19.16 -8.32 -29.17
N LEU A 1100 20.04 -9.31 -29.29
CA LEU A 1100 21.20 -9.24 -30.19
C LEU A 1100 20.78 -9.20 -31.66
N ASN A 1101 19.72 -9.92 -32.05
CA ASN A 1101 19.14 -9.79 -33.39
C ASN A 1101 18.64 -8.37 -33.67
N ASP A 1102 17.87 -7.78 -32.75
CA ASP A 1102 17.40 -6.38 -32.83
C ASP A 1102 18.58 -5.37 -32.84
N PHE A 1103 19.63 -5.67 -32.07
CA PHE A 1103 20.80 -4.82 -31.90
C PHE A 1103 21.70 -4.81 -33.13
N LEU A 1104 21.86 -5.97 -33.78
CA LEU A 1104 22.67 -6.17 -34.99
C LEU A 1104 21.90 -5.86 -36.29
N GLY A 1105 20.57 -5.73 -36.23
CA GLY A 1105 19.72 -5.27 -37.33
C GLY A 1105 20.08 -3.87 -37.85
N ARG A 1106 19.88 -3.64 -39.16
CA ARG A 1106 20.24 -2.40 -39.87
C ARG A 1106 19.39 -1.18 -39.49
#